data_AF-A0A8J7EA10-F1
#
_entry.id   AF-A0A8J7EA10-F1
#
_cell.length_a   1.000
_cell.length_b   1.000
_cell.length_c   1.000
_cell.angle_alpha   90.00
_cell.angle_beta   90.00
_cell.angle_gamma   90.00
#
_symmetry.space_group_name_H-M   'P 1'
#
loop_
_entity.id
_entity.type
_entity.pdbx_description
1 polymer ?
#
loop_
_entity_poly.entity_id
_entity_poly.type
_entity_poly.pdbx_seq_one_letter_code
_entity_poly.pdbx_strand_id
1 'polypeptide(L)'
;LPDPYAANLGRLQAQIRGQGSADTPNASRFGGLQTAAITAWLVCRVRWQAPAAEGLNPVAVSFHFAPLNNQFGGISFGDADAVEPAPDIAPESPADSLSRPDRDIAPLALDLNSPISGAIAAHNLSVSQSSPQNSPQNSPQRFSQAAGAIPTAAADRQREPLPDYEGQWNEVTGRLQQHLFALLDVSTNADLYGISFNVFASRGQVVTTHVPVADNAFTRPIQVENMAVVSPGQNVRVFTVPQISWEPVLNLTPPAVTGDPPGFHNYYPNSGGPMQIFNTGGDTVALAPLPLTDYLLRNFEDDTANFLALALLTLPFGLKALAVLQNRYTLTDATGAIASRRGTQVRRNSEAFAQDLKGGLQLQLNAGAALIEGQSDMFVGSTVQLNNVLDFTGASTGASTLGRTVTEIFNNEFLLQPFNLIRQRGVPLTRIDLSGYGASTFSNWLNPDAATAETSQAKFEVMVGRCAHEVIQVKSLIYPWGIQVVRTITLFRTGSGYVYRFDSGWQAESSGEFDFRYTVNLTPDTKQNRPSPFDIHPGIVKGLFNVQNILETDEIAIAEGVMAAAEIVDENGLLSNNPSNQIEFKLQPVYFDADVEIEAVTAGFQTKLIQGRDRPVVPAKKVIGYVQVAPRGLPITPETLRNLVLVQLGSIGGPIDCEIDLASSGQKMRLNRFDFNNSFGANGTALIFALAGRGSVLLPKDGAWSMVKHDRDRGDVSPVPASLSVPVVRAGRRGFNADGPTLDTPIANALLRIAEPTELLRNPVEDTVNYGFLQSTDTQKALFLTPAFELGQPKLFSKTPPLFADAFRIVNTKGIFPNIGNGTTDLGEAISLISNGTEFLQGGLQDAGQAVWELMDVTGAIDNAQAQGYNLLKQAATFDLPNTEFELIDVGDGNFRIYIEYKGKGAGNTDVPGDLDFSINSLATEVADTWKSRMGNIGLVVDLAGIDRLMTIRGSWDSKKGAEATYPQPEIEFSPELQPVIDILEILQQLQGGDYAGAVGNGLKLAMSNKAGSWEYKFEASKEIPVLRFPVPDAVYNDPNTPFKLEAGLTLGAYFNAALKVTTDANELLPSAGGRLGFYGRLSVMCVSLSAATVYAIGQVNLDIAADTKIGPSLRMKFGFGAQIVVGLPVVGNVSMLFVVGIELYVASGIVEVTAFMLFQGHAEILAGLIAITITIEAMGKVSKKSLPGGSRTDLACQVSFGLDISIFLVINISFVIHWQEERQIAG
;
A
#
# COMPACT_ATOMS: atom_id res chain seq x y z
N LEU A 1 -27.20 -57.99 -38.31
CA LEU A 1 -25.88 -57.41 -38.59
C LEU A 1 -26.12 -56.03 -39.18
N PRO A 2 -25.78 -54.94 -38.47
CA PRO A 2 -25.88 -53.60 -39.03
C PRO A 2 -24.74 -53.39 -40.03
N ASP A 3 -25.09 -52.76 -41.16
CA ASP A 3 -24.29 -52.42 -42.32
C ASP A 3 -22.93 -51.73 -41.94
N PRO A 4 -21.77 -52.16 -42.48
CA PRO A 4 -20.44 -51.64 -42.08
C PRO A 4 -20.09 -50.23 -42.57
N TYR A 5 -21.03 -49.47 -43.14
CA TYR A 5 -20.74 -48.16 -43.74
C TYR A 5 -21.78 -47.10 -43.38
N ALA A 6 -21.50 -46.24 -42.39
CA ALA A 6 -22.27 -45.03 -42.14
C ALA A 6 -21.62 -43.84 -42.86
N ALA A 7 -21.94 -43.62 -44.14
CA ALA A 7 -21.60 -42.40 -44.85
C ALA A 7 -22.67 -41.33 -44.62
N ASN A 8 -22.29 -40.08 -44.32
CA ASN A 8 -23.22 -38.95 -44.29
C ASN A 8 -23.50 -38.49 -45.74
N LEU A 9 -24.33 -39.27 -46.44
CA LEU A 9 -24.65 -39.09 -47.85
C LEU A 9 -25.27 -37.71 -48.15
N GLY A 10 -25.95 -37.09 -47.17
CA GLY A 10 -26.57 -35.76 -47.31
C GLY A 10 -25.55 -34.62 -47.46
N ARG A 11 -24.43 -34.66 -46.73
CA ARG A 11 -23.33 -33.68 -46.90
C ARG A 11 -22.57 -33.88 -48.20
N LEU A 12 -22.32 -35.14 -48.59
CA LEU A 12 -21.68 -35.48 -49.86
C LEU A 12 -22.51 -34.98 -51.05
N GLN A 13 -23.84 -35.12 -50.96
CA GLN A 13 -24.79 -34.61 -51.96
C GLN A 13 -24.77 -33.07 -52.03
N ALA A 14 -24.71 -32.36 -50.90
CA ALA A 14 -24.74 -30.90 -50.85
C ALA A 14 -23.47 -30.26 -51.46
N GLN A 15 -22.29 -30.84 -51.23
CA GLN A 15 -21.02 -30.31 -51.75
C GLN A 15 -20.81 -30.59 -53.24
N ILE A 16 -21.31 -31.72 -53.76
CA ILE A 16 -21.12 -32.09 -55.16
C ILE A 16 -22.17 -31.44 -56.08
N ARG A 17 -23.37 -31.14 -55.55
CA ARG A 17 -24.40 -30.44 -56.34
C ARG A 17 -24.13 -28.95 -56.57
N GLY A 18 -23.23 -28.31 -55.80
CA GLY A 18 -23.10 -26.85 -55.80
C GLY A 18 -24.42 -26.20 -55.37
N GLN A 19 -24.54 -25.79 -54.11
CA GLN A 19 -25.71 -25.01 -53.71
C GLN A 19 -25.68 -23.66 -54.42
N GLY A 20 -26.56 -23.48 -55.40
CA GLY A 20 -27.29 -22.23 -55.49
C GLY A 20 -28.18 -22.14 -54.26
N SER A 21 -27.74 -21.44 -53.22
CA SER A 21 -28.62 -20.96 -52.16
C SER A 21 -28.56 -19.44 -52.12
N ALA A 22 -29.70 -18.82 -52.45
CA ALA A 22 -30.05 -17.54 -51.87
C ALA A 22 -30.13 -17.72 -50.34
N ASP A 23 -29.77 -16.67 -49.59
CA ASP A 23 -29.80 -16.54 -48.13
C ASP A 23 -28.55 -16.94 -47.33
N THR A 24 -27.36 -16.54 -47.81
CA THR A 24 -26.25 -16.13 -46.92
C THR A 24 -25.56 -14.86 -47.48
N PRO A 25 -25.21 -13.83 -46.68
CA PRO A 25 -24.75 -12.53 -47.20
C PRO A 25 -23.34 -12.52 -47.83
N ASN A 26 -22.70 -13.67 -48.01
CA ASN A 26 -21.34 -13.79 -48.57
C ASN A 26 -21.25 -14.67 -49.84
N ALA A 27 -22.39 -15.05 -50.43
CA ALA A 27 -22.45 -15.98 -51.56
C ALA A 27 -22.38 -15.33 -52.97
N SER A 28 -21.95 -14.07 -53.11
CA SER A 28 -21.97 -13.36 -54.41
C SER A 28 -20.64 -13.34 -55.19
N ARG A 29 -19.67 -14.22 -54.91
CA ARG A 29 -18.38 -14.27 -55.65
C ARG A 29 -18.01 -15.63 -56.29
N PHE A 30 -18.94 -16.58 -56.40
CA PHE A 30 -18.65 -17.93 -56.91
C PHE A 30 -19.49 -18.33 -58.13
N GLY A 31 -19.76 -17.39 -59.04
CA GLY A 31 -20.37 -17.70 -60.33
C GLY A 31 -19.32 -18.16 -61.34
N GLY A 32 -19.22 -19.46 -61.62
CA GLY A 32 -18.41 -19.93 -62.74
C GLY A 32 -17.98 -21.41 -62.78
N LEU A 33 -18.45 -22.29 -61.90
CA LEU A 33 -18.02 -23.69 -61.87
C LEU A 33 -19.20 -24.64 -62.16
N GLN A 34 -19.28 -25.17 -63.38
CA GLN A 34 -20.11 -26.35 -63.68
C GLN A 34 -19.47 -27.57 -63.00
N THR A 35 -20.04 -28.01 -61.87
CA THR A 35 -19.64 -29.26 -61.21
C THR A 35 -20.27 -30.48 -61.92
N ALA A 36 -19.49 -31.55 -62.06
CA ALA A 36 -20.00 -32.83 -62.54
C ALA A 36 -21.04 -33.39 -61.55
N ALA A 37 -22.32 -33.37 -61.93
CA ALA A 37 -23.39 -33.92 -61.13
C ALA A 37 -23.30 -35.46 -61.07
N ILE A 38 -23.26 -36.04 -59.87
CA ILE A 38 -23.48 -37.49 -59.69
C ILE A 38 -24.94 -37.77 -60.10
N THR A 39 -25.13 -38.66 -61.09
CA THR A 39 -26.45 -38.99 -61.65
C THR A 39 -27.06 -40.28 -61.06
N ALA A 40 -26.23 -41.17 -60.49
CA ALA A 40 -26.67 -42.43 -59.90
C ALA A 40 -25.68 -42.99 -58.86
N TRP A 41 -26.18 -43.82 -57.94
CA TRP A 41 -25.39 -44.61 -56.97
C TRP A 41 -25.25 -46.05 -57.44
N LEU A 42 -24.05 -46.64 -57.37
CA LEU A 42 -23.89 -48.08 -57.54
C LEU A 42 -24.13 -48.78 -56.20
N VAL A 43 -25.26 -49.47 -56.07
CA VAL A 43 -25.69 -50.18 -54.86
C VAL A 43 -25.43 -51.68 -55.01
N CYS A 44 -24.66 -52.25 -54.11
CA CYS A 44 -24.42 -53.69 -54.04
C CYS A 44 -25.48 -54.35 -53.14
N ARG A 45 -26.27 -55.28 -53.69
CA ARG A 45 -27.25 -56.07 -52.95
C ARG A 45 -26.72 -57.48 -52.76
N VAL A 46 -26.48 -57.84 -51.50
CA VAL A 46 -26.10 -59.20 -51.09
C VAL A 46 -27.35 -59.93 -50.59
N ARG A 47 -27.72 -61.03 -51.25
CA ARG A 47 -28.77 -61.94 -50.78
C ARG A 47 -28.14 -63.21 -50.25
N TRP A 48 -28.48 -63.55 -49.01
CA TRP A 48 -28.15 -64.82 -48.37
C TRP A 48 -29.42 -65.50 -47.86
N GLN A 49 -29.46 -66.83 -47.90
CA GLN A 49 -30.54 -67.64 -47.33
C GLN A 49 -30.05 -68.27 -46.02
N ALA A 50 -30.95 -68.42 -45.04
CA ALA A 50 -30.65 -69.06 -43.76
C ALA A 50 -30.37 -70.56 -43.94
N PRO A 51 -29.50 -71.17 -43.11
CA PRO A 51 -28.92 -72.48 -43.38
C PRO A 51 -29.95 -73.61 -43.26
N ALA A 52 -29.99 -74.49 -44.26
CA ALA A 52 -30.33 -75.90 -44.07
C ALA A 52 -29.01 -76.67 -43.93
N ALA A 53 -28.97 -77.64 -43.02
CA ALA A 53 -27.75 -78.35 -42.62
C ALA A 53 -26.98 -78.94 -43.83
N GLU A 54 -25.66 -78.70 -43.82
CA GLU A 54 -24.61 -79.22 -44.72
C GLU A 54 -24.68 -78.83 -46.22
N GLY A 55 -23.95 -77.77 -46.57
CA GLY A 55 -23.61 -77.37 -47.95
C GLY A 55 -23.13 -75.91 -48.05
N LEU A 56 -22.24 -75.60 -49.00
CA LEU A 56 -21.80 -74.22 -49.29
C LEU A 56 -23.00 -73.35 -49.70
N ASN A 57 -23.28 -72.30 -48.94
CA ASN A 57 -24.40 -71.39 -49.18
C ASN A 57 -24.15 -70.54 -50.45
N PRO A 58 -25.07 -70.48 -51.43
CA PRO A 58 -24.95 -69.56 -52.55
C PRO A 58 -25.20 -68.12 -52.07
N VAL A 59 -24.14 -67.33 -51.96
CA VAL A 59 -24.23 -65.87 -51.78
C VAL A 59 -24.38 -65.24 -53.16
N ALA A 60 -25.55 -64.65 -53.42
CA ALA A 60 -25.79 -63.91 -54.66
C ALA A 60 -25.50 -62.43 -54.44
N VAL A 61 -24.56 -61.89 -55.20
CA VAL A 61 -24.20 -60.46 -55.21
C VAL A 61 -24.67 -59.84 -56.52
N SER A 62 -25.37 -58.71 -56.44
CA SER A 62 -25.82 -57.96 -57.63
C SER A 62 -25.58 -56.47 -57.44
N PHE A 63 -25.19 -55.77 -58.51
CA PHE A 63 -24.94 -54.33 -58.50
C PHE A 63 -26.02 -53.59 -59.29
N HIS A 64 -26.57 -52.53 -58.70
CA HIS A 64 -27.69 -51.75 -59.26
C HIS A 64 -27.33 -50.27 -59.29
N PHE A 65 -27.60 -49.56 -60.39
CA PHE A 65 -27.49 -48.11 -60.42
C PHE A 65 -28.82 -47.48 -59.95
N ALA A 66 -28.83 -46.84 -58.78
CA ALA A 66 -29.99 -46.16 -58.21
C ALA A 66 -29.95 -44.65 -58.54
N PRO A 67 -30.92 -44.10 -59.28
CA PRO A 67 -31.04 -42.66 -59.50
C PRO A 67 -31.34 -41.93 -58.18
N LEU A 68 -30.72 -40.77 -57.95
CA LEU A 68 -30.79 -40.00 -56.71
C LEU A 68 -32.21 -39.57 -56.27
N ASN A 69 -33.19 -39.59 -57.18
CA ASN A 69 -34.54 -39.09 -56.90
C ASN A 69 -35.48 -40.15 -56.30
N ASN A 70 -35.06 -41.41 -56.15
CA ASN A 70 -35.93 -42.52 -55.70
C ASN A 70 -35.26 -43.42 -54.65
N GLN A 71 -34.61 -42.83 -53.63
CA GLN A 71 -33.81 -43.62 -52.68
C GLN A 71 -34.60 -44.52 -51.72
N PHE A 72 -35.94 -44.43 -51.62
CA PHE A 72 -36.75 -45.35 -50.81
C PHE A 72 -38.12 -45.72 -51.42
N GLY A 73 -38.39 -45.32 -52.67
CA GLY A 73 -39.64 -45.63 -53.36
C GLY A 73 -39.65 -47.05 -53.93
N GLY A 74 -39.81 -48.06 -53.08
CA GLY A 74 -39.90 -49.46 -53.53
C GLY A 74 -39.79 -50.54 -52.46
N ILE A 75 -39.61 -50.20 -51.18
CA ILE A 75 -39.69 -51.16 -50.07
C ILE A 75 -41.03 -50.94 -49.36
N SER A 76 -42.10 -51.53 -49.91
CA SER A 76 -43.36 -51.74 -49.19
C SER A 76 -43.34 -53.13 -48.56
N PHE A 77 -43.53 -53.20 -47.25
CA PHE A 77 -44.04 -54.40 -46.58
C PHE A 77 -45.56 -54.22 -46.46
N GLY A 78 -46.32 -54.74 -47.43
CA GLY A 78 -47.79 -54.70 -47.39
C GLY A 78 -48.44 -54.88 -48.77
N ASP A 79 -49.39 -55.80 -48.83
CA ASP A 79 -50.11 -56.31 -50.00
C ASP A 79 -51.10 -55.32 -50.66
N ALA A 80 -51.26 -55.52 -51.97
CA ALA A 80 -52.45 -55.44 -52.85
C ALA A 80 -53.24 -54.12 -53.13
N ASP A 81 -53.37 -53.89 -54.45
CA ASP A 81 -54.48 -53.33 -55.25
C ASP A 81 -54.69 -51.80 -55.46
N ALA A 82 -54.26 -51.38 -56.67
CA ALA A 82 -54.94 -50.59 -57.73
C ALA A 82 -55.76 -49.32 -57.45
N VAL A 83 -55.42 -48.21 -58.15
CA VAL A 83 -56.17 -47.55 -59.27
C VAL A 83 -55.51 -46.19 -59.66
N GLU A 84 -55.65 -45.84 -60.94
CA GLU A 84 -55.05 -44.77 -61.80
C GLU A 84 -55.21 -43.26 -61.44
N PRO A 85 -54.52 -42.33 -62.15
CA PRO A 85 -54.23 -40.95 -61.74
C PRO A 85 -54.99 -39.83 -62.50
N ALA A 86 -54.90 -38.58 -62.03
CA ALA A 86 -55.13 -37.37 -62.83
C ALA A 86 -54.32 -36.14 -62.32
N PRO A 87 -53.96 -35.17 -63.19
CA PRO A 87 -52.95 -34.13 -62.94
C PRO A 87 -53.56 -32.78 -62.51
N ASP A 88 -52.73 -31.79 -62.15
CA ASP A 88 -52.51 -30.53 -62.92
C ASP A 88 -52.13 -29.27 -62.10
N ILE A 89 -51.36 -28.40 -62.77
CA ILE A 89 -51.28 -26.91 -62.69
C ILE A 89 -50.33 -26.21 -61.67
N ALA A 90 -49.36 -25.49 -62.26
CA ALA A 90 -48.65 -24.32 -61.72
C ALA A 90 -49.31 -23.01 -62.17
N PRO A 91 -48.99 -21.85 -61.55
CA PRO A 91 -48.67 -20.69 -62.38
C PRO A 91 -47.52 -19.79 -61.88
N GLU A 92 -47.12 -18.91 -62.79
CA GLU A 92 -45.84 -18.20 -62.97
C GLU A 92 -45.74 -16.78 -62.34
N SER A 93 -44.49 -16.35 -62.09
CA SER A 93 -43.87 -15.02 -62.39
C SER A 93 -44.29 -13.75 -61.59
N PRO A 94 -43.55 -12.60 -61.62
CA PRO A 94 -42.38 -12.23 -62.44
C PRO A 94 -41.20 -11.54 -61.70
N ALA A 95 -40.11 -11.36 -62.47
CA ALA A 95 -38.86 -10.68 -62.13
C ALA A 95 -38.94 -9.16 -62.34
N ASP A 96 -38.04 -8.41 -61.68
CA ASP A 96 -37.60 -7.11 -62.19
C ASP A 96 -36.11 -6.88 -61.95
N SER A 97 -35.52 -6.16 -62.90
CA SER A 97 -34.09 -6.03 -63.19
C SER A 97 -33.56 -4.65 -62.82
N LEU A 98 -32.23 -4.49 -62.61
CA LEU A 98 -31.46 -3.27 -62.98
C LEU A 98 -29.95 -3.46 -62.69
N SER A 99 -29.14 -2.78 -63.49
CA SER A 99 -27.80 -3.17 -63.95
C SER A 99 -26.68 -2.15 -63.64
N ARG A 100 -25.41 -2.64 -63.71
CA ARG A 100 -24.10 -1.98 -64.02
C ARG A 100 -23.32 -1.24 -62.91
N PRO A 101 -21.98 -0.99 -63.04
CA PRO A 101 -21.00 -1.35 -64.11
C PRO A 101 -19.65 -1.96 -63.63
N ASP A 102 -18.87 -2.46 -64.61
CA ASP A 102 -17.49 -2.96 -64.55
C ASP A 102 -16.42 -1.93 -64.15
N ARG A 103 -15.30 -2.41 -63.56
CA ARG A 103 -13.95 -1.82 -63.70
C ARG A 103 -12.82 -2.83 -63.48
N ASP A 104 -11.85 -2.77 -64.39
CA ASP A 104 -10.69 -3.64 -64.61
C ASP A 104 -9.69 -3.74 -63.44
N ILE A 105 -9.06 -4.91 -63.29
CA ILE A 105 -7.91 -5.17 -62.41
C ILE A 105 -6.68 -5.49 -63.29
N ALA A 106 -5.63 -4.67 -63.18
CA ALA A 106 -4.28 -4.98 -63.62
C ALA A 106 -3.55 -5.83 -62.55
N PRO A 107 -2.67 -6.78 -62.91
CA PRO A 107 -2.04 -7.67 -61.95
C PRO A 107 -0.86 -6.98 -61.24
N LEU A 108 -0.94 -6.86 -59.92
CA LEU A 108 0.17 -6.49 -59.03
C LEU A 108 0.71 -7.78 -58.39
N ALA A 109 1.94 -8.15 -58.76
CA ALA A 109 2.71 -9.21 -58.13
C ALA A 109 3.02 -8.80 -56.68
N LEU A 110 2.75 -9.68 -55.71
CA LEU A 110 3.03 -9.47 -54.29
C LEU A 110 4.23 -10.32 -53.86
N ASP A 111 5.22 -9.61 -53.34
CA ASP A 111 6.50 -10.07 -52.80
C ASP A 111 6.30 -10.76 -51.43
N LEU A 112 7.00 -11.88 -51.19
CA LEU A 112 6.63 -12.93 -50.22
C LEU A 112 7.44 -12.90 -48.90
N ASN A 113 8.03 -11.75 -48.53
CA ASN A 113 8.87 -11.62 -47.32
C ASN A 113 8.36 -10.61 -46.29
N SER A 114 7.06 -10.59 -45.97
CA SER A 114 6.55 -9.83 -44.83
C SER A 114 5.59 -10.66 -43.96
N PRO A 115 5.65 -10.51 -42.61
CA PRO A 115 4.69 -11.14 -41.72
C PRO A 115 3.30 -10.58 -42.04
N ILE A 116 2.29 -11.45 -42.04
CA ILE A 116 0.89 -11.10 -42.25
C ILE A 116 0.46 -10.11 -41.16
N SER A 117 0.63 -8.82 -41.43
CA SER A 117 0.00 -7.73 -40.72
C SER A 117 -1.38 -7.56 -41.36
N GLY A 118 -2.39 -8.21 -40.79
CA GLY A 118 -3.69 -8.29 -41.45
C GLY A 118 -4.84 -8.80 -40.59
N ALA A 119 -4.91 -8.38 -39.32
CA ALA A 119 -6.12 -8.45 -38.52
C ALA A 119 -6.22 -7.26 -37.55
N ILE A 120 -6.22 -6.04 -38.10
CA ILE A 120 -6.82 -4.88 -37.42
C ILE A 120 -7.90 -4.34 -38.35
N ALA A 121 -9.09 -4.93 -38.26
CA ALA A 121 -10.35 -4.32 -38.71
C ALA A 121 -11.55 -5.21 -38.31
N ALA A 122 -11.87 -5.26 -37.01
CA ALA A 122 -13.25 -5.42 -36.50
C ALA A 122 -13.25 -5.56 -34.97
N HIS A 123 -13.03 -4.46 -34.26
CA HIS A 123 -13.77 -4.15 -33.03
C HIS A 123 -13.42 -2.74 -32.59
N ASN A 124 -14.23 -1.76 -33.02
CA ASN A 124 -14.73 -0.72 -32.14
C ASN A 124 -15.84 0.08 -32.81
N LEU A 125 -16.81 0.46 -31.96
CA LEU A 125 -17.93 1.39 -32.17
C LEU A 125 -19.28 0.78 -32.58
N SER A 126 -19.98 0.23 -31.58
CA SER A 126 -21.40 0.59 -31.42
C SER A 126 -21.51 1.62 -30.29
N VAL A 127 -21.45 2.89 -30.66
CA VAL A 127 -22.06 3.96 -29.86
C VAL A 127 -23.03 4.67 -30.79
N SER A 128 -24.30 4.54 -30.43
CA SER A 128 -25.42 5.28 -31.01
C SER A 128 -25.16 6.78 -30.96
N GLN A 129 -25.13 7.44 -32.12
CA GLN A 129 -25.34 8.89 -32.20
C GLN A 129 -26.83 9.16 -32.43
N SER A 130 -27.46 9.71 -31.40
CA SER A 130 -28.58 10.64 -31.53
C SER A 130 -28.04 12.04 -31.90
N SER A 131 -28.88 12.76 -32.64
CA SER A 131 -28.61 13.98 -33.41
C SER A 131 -28.08 15.20 -32.62
N PRO A 132 -27.37 16.16 -33.26
CA PRO A 132 -26.85 17.36 -32.60
C PRO A 132 -27.80 18.56 -32.69
N GLN A 133 -27.87 19.35 -31.61
CA GLN A 133 -28.29 20.75 -31.64
C GLN A 133 -27.26 21.64 -30.92
N ASN A 134 -26.91 22.73 -31.59
CA ASN A 134 -25.95 23.78 -31.24
C ASN A 134 -26.23 24.50 -29.90
N SER A 135 -25.17 24.88 -29.17
CA SER A 135 -24.72 26.29 -28.94
C SER A 135 -23.60 26.38 -27.88
N PRO A 136 -22.64 27.33 -27.96
CA PRO A 136 -21.41 27.32 -27.18
C PRO A 136 -21.38 28.37 -26.04
N GLN A 137 -20.75 28.03 -24.90
CA GLN A 137 -20.19 29.03 -23.97
C GLN A 137 -18.90 28.54 -23.29
N ASN A 138 -18.03 29.51 -23.04
CA ASN A 138 -16.59 29.47 -22.82
C ASN A 138 -16.16 29.23 -21.34
N SER A 139 -15.00 28.54 -21.20
CA SER A 139 -13.87 28.84 -20.29
C SER A 139 -13.87 28.26 -18.83
N PRO A 140 -12.73 28.27 -18.07
CA PRO A 140 -11.89 27.08 -17.82
C PRO A 140 -11.43 26.89 -16.35
N GLN A 141 -11.63 25.74 -15.70
CA GLN A 141 -11.08 25.44 -14.36
C GLN A 141 -10.77 23.93 -14.21
N ARG A 142 -9.49 23.54 -14.11
CA ARG A 142 -8.65 23.36 -12.91
C ARG A 142 -8.91 22.05 -12.12
N PHE A 143 -7.79 21.35 -11.91
CA PHE A 143 -7.53 20.21 -11.03
C PHE A 143 -8.33 20.22 -9.71
N SER A 144 -9.27 19.31 -9.56
CA SER A 144 -9.64 18.67 -8.28
C SER A 144 -10.78 17.68 -8.52
N GLN A 145 -10.49 16.38 -8.56
CA GLN A 145 -11.41 15.29 -8.17
C GLN A 145 -10.67 13.94 -8.31
N ALA A 146 -9.83 13.66 -7.31
CA ALA A 146 -9.33 12.32 -7.02
C ALA A 146 -9.53 12.07 -5.51
N ALA A 147 -10.79 12.03 -5.09
CA ALA A 147 -11.22 11.61 -3.76
C ALA A 147 -12.72 11.34 -3.83
N GLY A 148 -13.11 10.13 -4.23
CA GLY A 148 -14.52 9.79 -4.36
C GLY A 148 -14.81 8.50 -5.11
N ALA A 149 -14.15 7.40 -4.72
CA ALA A 149 -14.67 6.05 -4.94
C ALA A 149 -13.85 5.08 -4.07
N ILE A 150 -14.28 4.87 -2.82
CA ILE A 150 -13.98 3.62 -2.12
C ILE A 150 -15.07 2.65 -2.57
N PRO A 151 -14.81 1.66 -3.43
CA PRO A 151 -15.77 0.59 -3.61
C PRO A 151 -15.62 -0.36 -2.42
N THR A 152 -16.43 -0.18 -1.38
CA THR A 152 -16.81 -1.27 -0.50
C THR A 152 -17.68 -2.24 -1.30
N ALA A 153 -17.03 -3.06 -2.12
CA ALA A 153 -17.63 -4.15 -2.89
C ALA A 153 -16.82 -5.44 -2.65
N ALA A 154 -16.93 -5.96 -1.42
CA ALA A 154 -16.42 -7.29 -1.05
C ALA A 154 -17.50 -8.39 -1.21
N ALA A 155 -18.65 -8.08 -1.81
CA ALA A 155 -19.77 -9.01 -1.90
C ALA A 155 -20.53 -8.86 -3.24
N ASP A 156 -19.84 -8.97 -4.39
CA ASP A 156 -20.41 -9.51 -5.65
C ASP A 156 -19.34 -9.67 -6.77
N ARG A 157 -18.23 -10.38 -6.50
CA ARG A 157 -17.24 -10.67 -7.57
C ARG A 157 -17.62 -11.98 -8.25
N GLN A 158 -18.35 -11.89 -9.36
CA GLN A 158 -18.47 -13.00 -10.31
C GLN A 158 -17.06 -13.44 -10.71
N ARG A 159 -16.76 -14.69 -10.37
CA ARG A 159 -15.46 -15.34 -10.58
C ARG A 159 -15.26 -15.53 -12.08
N GLU A 160 -14.24 -14.90 -12.65
CA GLU A 160 -14.02 -14.98 -14.10
C GLU A 160 -13.59 -16.40 -14.49
N PRO A 161 -14.36 -17.10 -15.35
CA PRO A 161 -14.04 -18.46 -15.77
C PRO A 161 -12.78 -18.49 -16.64
N LEU A 162 -12.16 -19.66 -16.76
CA LEU A 162 -11.10 -19.88 -17.75
C LEU A 162 -11.62 -19.58 -19.17
N PRO A 163 -10.75 -19.11 -20.10
CA PRO A 163 -11.11 -18.97 -21.51
C PRO A 163 -11.65 -20.28 -22.10
N ASP A 164 -12.55 -20.18 -23.08
CA ASP A 164 -13.04 -21.35 -23.82
C ASP A 164 -11.96 -21.90 -24.77
N TYR A 165 -11.04 -22.68 -24.20
CA TYR A 165 -9.94 -23.29 -24.95
C TYR A 165 -10.43 -24.32 -25.96
N GLU A 166 -11.59 -24.98 -25.73
CA GLU A 166 -12.16 -25.91 -26.70
C GLU A 166 -12.73 -25.17 -27.92
N GLY A 167 -13.44 -24.07 -27.70
CA GLY A 167 -13.90 -23.17 -28.75
C GLY A 167 -12.74 -22.65 -29.60
N GLN A 168 -11.69 -22.14 -28.95
CA GLN A 168 -10.48 -21.65 -29.62
C GLN A 168 -9.79 -22.73 -30.45
N TRP A 169 -9.61 -23.94 -29.90
CA TRP A 169 -9.02 -25.06 -30.63
C TRP A 169 -9.85 -25.48 -31.85
N ASN A 170 -11.18 -25.54 -31.69
CA ASN A 170 -12.10 -25.95 -32.74
C ASN A 170 -12.24 -24.90 -33.83
N GLU A 171 -12.10 -23.61 -33.51
CA GLU A 171 -12.08 -22.53 -34.50
C GLU A 171 -10.93 -22.72 -35.49
N VAL A 172 -9.73 -23.02 -34.98
CA VAL A 172 -8.52 -23.16 -35.83
C VAL A 172 -8.44 -24.53 -36.49
N THR A 173 -8.82 -25.61 -35.79
CA THR A 173 -8.70 -26.99 -36.31
C THR A 173 -9.96 -27.51 -36.99
N GLY A 174 -11.10 -26.81 -36.92
CA GLY A 174 -12.39 -27.31 -37.38
C GLY A 174 -12.41 -27.73 -38.85
N ARG A 175 -11.66 -27.04 -39.72
CA ARG A 175 -11.51 -27.43 -41.14
C ARG A 175 -10.74 -28.73 -41.32
N LEU A 176 -9.76 -29.00 -40.46
CA LEU A 176 -9.01 -30.25 -40.46
C LEU A 176 -9.92 -31.40 -40.00
N GLN A 177 -10.75 -31.18 -38.98
CA GLN A 177 -11.63 -32.21 -38.45
C GLN A 177 -12.78 -32.62 -39.41
N GLN A 178 -13.12 -31.76 -40.38
CA GLN A 178 -14.15 -32.06 -41.38
C GLN A 178 -13.74 -33.21 -42.29
N HIS A 179 -14.66 -34.15 -42.49
CA HIS A 179 -14.56 -35.25 -43.44
C HIS A 179 -15.94 -35.52 -44.06
N LEU A 180 -15.95 -36.02 -45.30
CA LEU A 180 -17.15 -36.41 -46.03
C LEU A 180 -17.70 -37.74 -45.54
N PHE A 181 -16.80 -38.70 -45.38
CA PHE A 181 -17.07 -39.99 -44.75
C PHE A 181 -15.79 -40.52 -44.10
N ALA A 182 -15.96 -41.44 -43.16
CA ALA A 182 -14.88 -42.21 -42.56
C ALA A 182 -15.27 -43.68 -42.57
N LEU A 183 -14.30 -44.56 -42.83
CA LEU A 183 -14.45 -46.00 -42.78
C LEU A 183 -13.47 -46.55 -41.76
N LEU A 184 -13.94 -47.44 -40.89
CA LEU A 184 -13.12 -48.10 -39.87
C LEU A 184 -13.06 -49.58 -40.19
N ASP A 185 -11.87 -50.18 -40.19
CA ASP A 185 -11.76 -51.62 -40.28
C ASP A 185 -12.18 -52.27 -38.97
N VAL A 186 -13.29 -53.01 -38.98
CA VAL A 186 -13.77 -53.79 -37.83
C VAL A 186 -13.41 -55.27 -37.94
N SER A 187 -12.76 -55.69 -39.03
CA SER A 187 -12.34 -57.07 -39.26
C SER A 187 -11.08 -57.45 -38.47
N THR A 188 -10.39 -56.46 -37.88
CA THR A 188 -9.09 -56.56 -37.20
C THR A 188 -7.90 -56.91 -38.12
N ASN A 189 -8.13 -57.11 -39.42
CA ASN A 189 -7.06 -57.41 -40.38
C ASN A 189 -6.12 -56.21 -40.62
N ALA A 190 -6.59 -55.00 -40.37
CA ALA A 190 -5.80 -53.78 -40.35
C ALA A 190 -5.73 -53.15 -38.94
N ASP A 191 -5.85 -53.96 -37.88
CA ASP A 191 -5.67 -53.53 -36.48
C ASP A 191 -6.51 -52.29 -36.09
N LEU A 192 -7.77 -52.28 -36.53
CA LEU A 192 -8.73 -51.19 -36.31
C LEU A 192 -8.31 -49.82 -36.88
N TYR A 193 -7.39 -49.81 -37.84
CA TYR A 193 -7.17 -48.60 -38.64
C TYR A 193 -8.32 -48.35 -39.60
N GLY A 194 -8.57 -47.08 -39.84
CA GLY A 194 -9.56 -46.59 -40.78
C GLY A 194 -8.97 -45.60 -41.77
N ILE A 195 -9.84 -45.14 -42.67
CA ILE A 195 -9.57 -44.02 -43.56
C ILE A 195 -10.67 -42.97 -43.39
N SER A 196 -10.30 -41.70 -43.46
CA SER A 196 -11.29 -40.62 -43.63
C SER A 196 -10.99 -39.86 -44.92
N PHE A 197 -12.05 -39.44 -45.60
CA PHE A 197 -11.95 -38.82 -46.92
C PHE A 197 -12.50 -37.40 -46.87
N ASN A 198 -11.79 -36.47 -47.49
CA ASN A 198 -12.26 -35.11 -47.73
C ASN A 198 -11.59 -34.53 -48.98
N VAL A 199 -12.26 -33.58 -49.66
CA VAL A 199 -11.71 -32.88 -50.81
C VAL A 199 -11.35 -31.46 -50.40
N PHE A 200 -10.06 -31.13 -50.44
CA PHE A 200 -9.60 -29.76 -50.18
C PHE A 200 -9.72 -28.92 -51.45
N ALA A 201 -10.47 -27.81 -51.39
CA ALA A 201 -10.45 -26.80 -52.46
C ALA A 201 -9.08 -26.08 -52.46
N SER A 202 -8.64 -25.55 -53.61
CA SER A 202 -7.28 -25.03 -53.87
C SER A 202 -6.71 -24.06 -52.81
N ARG A 203 -7.53 -23.29 -52.09
CA ARG A 203 -7.08 -22.42 -50.99
C ARG A 203 -6.77 -23.15 -49.67
N GLY A 204 -7.32 -24.35 -49.44
CA GLY A 204 -7.03 -25.16 -48.25
C GLY A 204 -5.65 -25.79 -48.27
N GLN A 205 -5.09 -26.00 -49.47
CA GLN A 205 -3.76 -26.56 -49.70
C GLN A 205 -2.64 -25.55 -49.36
N VAL A 206 -2.93 -24.24 -49.50
CA VAL A 206 -2.00 -23.16 -49.13
C VAL A 206 -1.78 -23.10 -47.61
N VAL A 207 -2.83 -23.34 -46.82
CA VAL A 207 -2.78 -23.35 -45.34
C VAL A 207 -1.96 -24.52 -44.79
N THR A 208 -1.94 -25.66 -45.48
CA THR A 208 -1.24 -26.86 -45.02
C THR A 208 0.18 -27.00 -45.57
N THR A 209 0.53 -26.35 -46.69
CA THR A 209 1.80 -26.64 -47.39
C THR A 209 2.67 -25.43 -47.72
N HIS A 210 2.16 -24.19 -47.65
CA HIS A 210 2.88 -22.98 -48.06
C HIS A 210 3.44 -23.00 -49.51
N VAL A 211 3.03 -23.97 -50.34
CA VAL A 211 3.42 -24.08 -51.76
C VAL A 211 2.31 -23.51 -52.65
N PRO A 212 2.60 -22.59 -53.59
CA PRO A 212 1.63 -22.18 -54.59
C PRO A 212 1.27 -23.38 -55.48
N VAL A 213 0.01 -23.79 -55.44
CA VAL A 213 -0.52 -24.84 -56.32
C VAL A 213 -0.58 -24.27 -57.73
N ALA A 214 0.10 -24.92 -58.67
CA ALA A 214 -0.05 -24.58 -60.08
C ALA A 214 -1.52 -24.75 -60.49
N ASP A 215 -2.13 -23.66 -60.97
CA ASP A 215 -3.40 -23.72 -61.70
C ASP A 215 -3.18 -24.61 -62.92
N ASN A 216 -3.66 -25.87 -62.84
CA ASN A 216 -4.12 -26.74 -63.92
C ASN A 216 -3.85 -28.22 -63.61
N ALA A 217 -4.81 -28.89 -62.98
CA ALA A 217 -5.19 -30.26 -63.34
C ALA A 217 -6.52 -30.59 -62.64
N PHE A 218 -7.57 -30.85 -63.43
CA PHE A 218 -8.80 -31.46 -62.95
C PHE A 218 -8.52 -32.92 -62.51
N THR A 219 -8.01 -33.13 -61.31
CA THR A 219 -7.86 -34.47 -60.74
C THR A 219 -9.23 -34.91 -60.22
N ARG A 220 -9.81 -35.97 -60.79
CA ARG A 220 -11.04 -36.56 -60.26
C ARG A 220 -10.77 -36.98 -58.80
N PRO A 221 -11.56 -36.50 -57.82
CA PRO A 221 -11.28 -36.70 -56.40
C PRO A 221 -11.41 -38.17 -55.98
N ILE A 222 -12.15 -38.98 -56.75
CA ILE A 222 -12.26 -40.43 -56.58
C ILE A 222 -12.20 -41.07 -57.98
N GLN A 223 -11.42 -42.15 -58.10
CA GLN A 223 -11.26 -42.94 -59.31
C GLN A 223 -11.35 -44.44 -58.98
N VAL A 224 -11.46 -45.29 -59.99
CA VAL A 224 -11.41 -46.75 -59.82
C VAL A 224 -10.25 -47.27 -60.67
N GLU A 225 -9.26 -47.87 -60.01
CA GLU A 225 -8.08 -48.47 -60.63
C GLU A 225 -7.93 -49.90 -60.11
N ASN A 226 -7.78 -50.88 -61.01
CA ASN A 226 -7.58 -52.29 -60.65
C ASN A 226 -8.63 -52.85 -59.66
N MET A 227 -9.90 -52.48 -59.84
CA MET A 227 -11.03 -52.79 -58.93
C MET A 227 -10.96 -52.17 -57.52
N ALA A 228 -9.96 -51.33 -57.22
CA ALA A 228 -9.90 -50.54 -56.01
C ALA A 228 -10.43 -49.13 -56.28
N VAL A 229 -11.15 -48.56 -55.32
CA VAL A 229 -11.46 -47.12 -55.33
C VAL A 229 -10.22 -46.39 -54.84
N VAL A 230 -9.67 -45.50 -55.66
CA VAL A 230 -8.46 -44.74 -55.37
C VAL A 230 -8.73 -43.24 -55.35
N SER A 231 -7.89 -42.49 -54.64
CA SER A 231 -7.92 -41.03 -54.59
C SER A 231 -6.50 -40.51 -54.40
N PRO A 232 -6.17 -39.28 -54.84
CA PRO A 232 -4.95 -38.60 -54.43
C PRO A 232 -4.74 -38.65 -52.90
N GLY A 233 -3.53 -38.95 -52.46
CA GLY A 233 -3.16 -39.13 -51.04
C GLY A 233 -3.58 -37.97 -50.16
N GLN A 234 -3.47 -36.73 -50.66
CA GLN A 234 -3.89 -35.51 -49.97
C GLN A 234 -5.38 -35.45 -49.57
N ASN A 235 -6.24 -36.23 -50.22
CA ASN A 235 -7.67 -36.29 -49.92
C ASN A 235 -8.01 -37.43 -48.94
N VAL A 236 -7.06 -38.32 -48.65
CA VAL A 236 -7.26 -39.51 -47.82
C VAL A 236 -6.40 -39.40 -46.56
N ARG A 237 -6.99 -39.67 -45.41
CA ARG A 237 -6.33 -39.51 -44.11
C ARG A 237 -6.40 -40.81 -43.35
N VAL A 238 -5.29 -41.17 -42.71
CA VAL A 238 -5.30 -42.29 -41.76
C VAL A 238 -6.20 -41.88 -40.60
N PHE A 239 -7.10 -42.76 -40.20
CA PHE A 239 -8.12 -42.48 -39.21
C PHE A 239 -8.15 -43.57 -38.16
N THR A 240 -8.33 -43.19 -36.90
CA THR A 240 -8.71 -44.12 -35.84
C THR A 240 -9.70 -43.45 -34.89
N VAL A 241 -10.32 -44.23 -34.02
CA VAL A 241 -10.98 -43.73 -32.81
C VAL A 241 -9.98 -42.95 -31.91
N PRO A 242 -10.44 -42.19 -30.89
CA PRO A 242 -9.55 -41.45 -30.01
C PRO A 242 -8.42 -42.32 -29.45
N GLN A 243 -7.21 -41.79 -29.45
CA GLN A 243 -6.01 -42.57 -29.14
C GLN A 243 -5.87 -42.86 -27.64
N ILE A 244 -6.50 -42.04 -26.80
CA ILE A 244 -6.41 -42.15 -25.34
C ILE A 244 -7.81 -42.06 -24.76
N SER A 245 -8.14 -42.97 -23.86
CA SER A 245 -9.40 -42.93 -23.12
C SER A 245 -9.28 -41.96 -21.94
N TRP A 246 -10.10 -40.90 -21.93
CA TRP A 246 -10.23 -40.00 -20.78
C TRP A 246 -11.16 -40.65 -19.75
N GLU A 247 -10.57 -41.51 -18.94
CA GLU A 247 -11.25 -42.23 -17.87
C GLU A 247 -11.67 -41.26 -16.74
N PRO A 248 -12.71 -41.58 -15.95
CA PRO A 248 -13.01 -40.83 -14.74
C PRO A 248 -11.80 -40.75 -13.80
N VAL A 249 -11.51 -39.56 -13.30
CA VAL A 249 -10.37 -39.28 -12.44
C VAL A 249 -10.86 -38.96 -11.03
N LEU A 250 -10.19 -39.53 -10.02
CA LEU A 250 -10.39 -39.12 -8.63
C LEU A 250 -9.35 -38.05 -8.26
N ASN A 251 -9.77 -36.81 -8.14
CA ASN A 251 -8.95 -35.71 -7.68
C ASN A 251 -8.79 -35.76 -6.15
N LEU A 252 -7.53 -35.92 -5.72
CA LEU A 252 -7.13 -35.99 -4.32
C LEU A 252 -6.88 -34.61 -3.71
N THR A 253 -6.65 -33.59 -4.54
CA THR A 253 -6.37 -32.22 -4.09
C THR A 253 -7.61 -31.35 -4.25
N PRO A 254 -8.15 -30.76 -3.17
CA PRO A 254 -9.30 -29.86 -3.28
C PRO A 254 -8.95 -28.61 -4.11
N PRO A 255 -9.94 -27.99 -4.78
CA PRO A 255 -9.71 -26.75 -5.54
C PRO A 255 -9.31 -25.61 -4.61
N ALA A 256 -8.29 -24.84 -4.98
CA ALA A 256 -7.84 -23.67 -4.21
C ALA A 256 -8.50 -22.39 -4.73
N VAL A 257 -8.58 -22.24 -6.05
CA VAL A 257 -9.14 -21.07 -6.73
C VAL A 257 -10.14 -21.48 -7.80
N THR A 258 -10.94 -20.52 -8.27
CA THR A 258 -11.92 -20.79 -9.33
C THR A 258 -11.26 -21.23 -10.64
N GLY A 259 -11.68 -22.36 -11.21
CA GLY A 259 -11.08 -22.96 -12.41
C GLY A 259 -10.17 -24.15 -12.10
N ASP A 260 -9.86 -24.39 -10.82
CA ASP A 260 -9.34 -25.68 -10.36
C ASP A 260 -10.43 -26.76 -10.38
N PRO A 261 -10.06 -28.01 -10.69
CA PRO A 261 -11.04 -29.08 -10.77
C PRO A 261 -11.59 -29.43 -9.38
N PRO A 262 -12.87 -29.83 -9.28
CA PRO A 262 -13.47 -30.17 -8.00
C PRO A 262 -12.77 -31.37 -7.36
N GLY A 263 -12.89 -31.49 -6.04
CA GLY A 263 -12.41 -32.66 -5.31
C GLY A 263 -13.25 -33.90 -5.66
N PHE A 264 -12.64 -35.09 -5.51
CA PHE A 264 -13.25 -36.38 -5.85
C PHE A 264 -13.46 -36.59 -7.36
N HIS A 265 -14.64 -36.98 -7.80
CA HIS A 265 -14.85 -37.53 -9.14
C HIS A 265 -14.92 -36.43 -10.20
N ASN A 266 -14.00 -36.49 -11.15
CA ASN A 266 -13.97 -35.67 -12.35
C ASN A 266 -14.29 -36.54 -13.57
N TYR A 267 -15.30 -36.13 -14.32
CA TYR A 267 -15.71 -36.78 -15.56
C TYR A 267 -15.37 -35.92 -16.76
N TYR A 268 -15.44 -36.52 -17.95
CA TYR A 268 -15.15 -35.84 -19.22
C TYR A 268 -16.29 -36.11 -20.21
N PRO A 269 -16.64 -35.14 -21.06
CA PRO A 269 -17.75 -35.29 -22.02
C PRO A 269 -17.45 -36.29 -23.14
N ASN A 270 -16.17 -36.48 -23.47
CA ASN A 270 -15.67 -37.38 -24.52
C ASN A 270 -14.16 -37.60 -24.32
N SER A 271 -13.51 -38.34 -25.23
CA SER A 271 -12.05 -38.61 -25.20
C SER A 271 -11.23 -37.75 -26.18
N GLY A 272 -11.70 -36.56 -26.54
CA GLY A 272 -10.95 -35.60 -27.37
C GLY A 272 -11.11 -35.73 -28.89
N GLY A 273 -11.81 -36.75 -29.39
CA GLY A 273 -12.08 -36.92 -30.82
C GLY A 273 -11.12 -37.87 -31.54
N PRO A 274 -11.38 -38.21 -32.81
CA PRO A 274 -10.61 -39.20 -33.55
C PRO A 274 -9.20 -38.71 -33.88
N MET A 275 -8.24 -39.65 -33.98
CA MET A 275 -6.92 -39.34 -34.53
C MET A 275 -6.96 -39.35 -36.05
N GLN A 276 -6.30 -38.37 -36.65
CA GLN A 276 -6.23 -38.21 -38.09
C GLN A 276 -4.80 -37.85 -38.53
N ILE A 277 -4.25 -38.59 -39.50
CA ILE A 277 -3.01 -38.20 -40.19
C ILE A 277 -3.33 -37.76 -41.62
N PHE A 278 -3.08 -36.48 -41.88
CA PHE A 278 -3.22 -35.80 -43.16
C PHE A 278 -1.87 -35.84 -43.87
N ASN A 279 -1.86 -35.88 -45.19
CA ASN A 279 -0.61 -35.84 -45.96
C ASN A 279 -0.74 -34.94 -47.18
N THR A 280 0.39 -34.66 -47.81
CA THR A 280 0.52 -33.77 -48.97
C THR A 280 0.74 -34.52 -50.29
N GLY A 281 0.70 -35.85 -50.25
CA GLY A 281 1.00 -36.70 -51.39
C GLY A 281 0.00 -36.54 -52.54
N GLY A 282 0.50 -36.29 -53.74
CA GLY A 282 -0.32 -36.12 -54.94
C GLY A 282 -0.73 -37.45 -55.60
N ASP A 283 0.02 -38.51 -55.37
CA ASP A 283 -0.21 -39.81 -56.00
C ASP A 283 -1.50 -40.48 -55.53
N THR A 284 -2.06 -41.34 -56.37
CA THR A 284 -3.28 -42.08 -56.03
C THR A 284 -2.97 -43.22 -55.04
N VAL A 285 -3.84 -43.35 -54.03
CA VAL A 285 -3.83 -44.42 -53.05
C VAL A 285 -5.21 -45.03 -52.94
N ALA A 286 -5.28 -46.35 -52.79
CA ALA A 286 -6.53 -47.05 -52.54
C ALA A 286 -7.16 -46.59 -51.22
N LEU A 287 -8.48 -46.40 -51.20
CA LEU A 287 -9.27 -46.02 -50.04
C LEU A 287 -9.42 -47.19 -49.04
N ALA A 288 -8.30 -47.68 -48.53
CA ALA A 288 -8.21 -48.74 -47.55
C ALA A 288 -7.08 -48.47 -46.55
N PRO A 289 -7.16 -48.96 -45.30
CA PRO A 289 -6.22 -48.59 -44.25
C PRO A 289 -4.78 -49.05 -44.53
N LEU A 290 -4.57 -50.33 -44.88
CA LEU A 290 -3.22 -50.88 -45.12
C LEU A 290 -2.50 -50.16 -46.28
N PRO A 291 -3.09 -50.01 -47.48
CA PRO A 291 -2.48 -49.24 -48.56
C PRO A 291 -2.11 -47.81 -48.17
N LEU A 292 -2.95 -47.14 -47.39
CA LEU A 292 -2.69 -45.77 -46.95
C LEU A 292 -1.55 -45.68 -45.93
N THR A 293 -1.49 -46.60 -44.97
CA THR A 293 -0.37 -46.64 -44.00
C THR A 293 0.95 -47.00 -44.67
N ASP A 294 0.95 -47.91 -45.64
CA ASP A 294 2.12 -48.22 -46.47
C ASP A 294 2.53 -47.01 -47.32
N TYR A 295 1.56 -46.29 -47.89
CA TYR A 295 1.78 -45.07 -48.66
C TYR A 295 2.47 -43.98 -47.82
N LEU A 296 2.00 -43.74 -46.59
CA LEU A 296 2.65 -42.80 -45.68
C LEU A 296 4.11 -43.19 -45.41
N LEU A 297 4.35 -44.44 -45.03
CA LEU A 297 5.69 -44.93 -44.68
C LEU A 297 6.65 -44.82 -45.87
N ARG A 298 6.22 -45.25 -47.07
CA ARG A 298 7.04 -45.14 -48.28
C ARG A 298 7.38 -43.70 -48.61
N ASN A 299 6.43 -42.76 -48.56
CA ASN A 299 6.75 -41.37 -48.86
C ASN A 299 7.68 -40.73 -47.83
N PHE A 300 7.59 -41.13 -46.56
CA PHE A 300 8.58 -40.73 -45.55
C PHE A 300 9.98 -41.33 -45.80
N GLU A 301 10.08 -42.48 -46.47
CA GLU A 301 11.36 -43.10 -46.85
C GLU A 301 11.90 -42.51 -48.17
N ASP A 302 11.04 -42.30 -49.16
CA ASP A 302 11.40 -41.98 -50.54
C ASP A 302 11.46 -40.46 -50.82
N ASP A 303 10.53 -39.67 -50.28
CA ASP A 303 10.44 -38.21 -50.47
C ASP A 303 10.77 -37.45 -49.18
N THR A 304 12.03 -37.59 -48.76
CA THR A 304 12.54 -36.99 -47.51
C THR A 304 12.59 -35.44 -47.53
N ALA A 305 12.37 -34.81 -48.68
CA ALA A 305 12.53 -33.36 -48.87
C ALA A 305 11.20 -32.61 -48.96
N ASN A 306 10.17 -33.19 -49.60
CA ASN A 306 8.92 -32.47 -49.87
C ASN A 306 7.69 -33.09 -49.19
N PHE A 307 7.77 -34.34 -48.71
CA PHE A 307 6.64 -34.99 -48.09
C PHE A 307 6.38 -34.44 -46.68
N LEU A 308 5.19 -33.90 -46.49
CA LEU A 308 4.68 -33.41 -45.21
C LEU A 308 3.37 -34.11 -44.84
N ALA A 309 3.24 -34.45 -43.56
CA ALA A 309 2.01 -34.91 -42.96
C ALA A 309 1.70 -34.13 -41.68
N LEU A 310 0.43 -34.07 -41.30
CA LEU A 310 -0.04 -33.49 -40.03
C LEU A 310 -0.74 -34.59 -39.25
N ALA A 311 -0.48 -34.73 -37.96
CA ALA A 311 -1.17 -35.66 -37.08
C ALA A 311 -1.98 -34.88 -36.05
N LEU A 312 -3.31 -35.01 -36.10
CA LEU A 312 -4.21 -34.54 -35.06
C LEU A 312 -4.37 -35.64 -34.03
N LEU A 313 -3.92 -35.39 -32.81
CA LEU A 313 -3.75 -36.38 -31.74
C LEU A 313 -4.52 -35.95 -30.48
N THR A 314 -4.91 -36.96 -29.70
CA THR A 314 -5.42 -36.79 -28.33
C THR A 314 -4.34 -37.24 -27.34
N LEU A 315 -4.01 -36.38 -26.39
CA LEU A 315 -3.14 -36.68 -25.25
C LEU A 315 -4.02 -36.89 -23.99
N PRO A 316 -3.45 -37.36 -22.86
CA PRO A 316 -4.26 -37.65 -21.67
C PRO A 316 -5.10 -36.47 -21.14
N PHE A 317 -6.23 -36.80 -20.54
CA PHE A 317 -7.10 -35.96 -19.69
C PHE A 317 -7.30 -34.48 -20.09
N GLY A 318 -7.80 -34.25 -21.31
CA GLY A 318 -8.15 -32.91 -21.78
C GLY A 318 -7.09 -32.27 -22.68
N LEU A 319 -5.99 -32.95 -22.98
CA LEU A 319 -4.97 -32.45 -23.91
C LEU A 319 -5.28 -32.85 -25.36
N LYS A 320 -5.25 -31.88 -26.27
CA LYS A 320 -5.29 -32.10 -27.73
C LYS A 320 -4.02 -31.54 -28.36
N ALA A 321 -3.49 -32.22 -29.37
CA ALA A 321 -2.26 -31.81 -30.04
C ALA A 321 -2.39 -31.93 -31.56
N LEU A 322 -1.68 -31.06 -32.28
CA LEU A 322 -1.42 -31.18 -33.71
C LEU A 322 0.09 -31.23 -33.88
N ALA A 323 0.60 -32.30 -34.49
CA ALA A 323 2.02 -32.47 -34.78
C ALA A 323 2.28 -32.43 -36.29
N VAL A 324 3.32 -31.71 -36.70
CA VAL A 324 3.83 -31.71 -38.07
C VAL A 324 4.85 -32.84 -38.20
N LEU A 325 4.62 -33.72 -39.16
CA LEU A 325 5.46 -34.86 -39.47
C LEU A 325 6.17 -34.59 -40.81
N GLN A 326 7.47 -34.36 -40.75
CA GLN A 326 8.36 -34.21 -41.90
C GLN A 326 9.77 -34.61 -41.50
N ASN A 327 10.58 -35.16 -42.41
CA ASN A 327 11.93 -35.68 -42.06
C ASN A 327 12.93 -34.58 -41.69
N ARG A 328 12.69 -33.35 -42.13
CA ARG A 328 13.52 -32.19 -41.84
C ARG A 328 12.62 -31.02 -41.46
N TYR A 329 12.86 -30.44 -40.29
CA TYR A 329 12.23 -29.18 -39.95
C TYR A 329 13.07 -28.05 -40.51
N THR A 330 12.43 -27.10 -41.17
CA THR A 330 13.06 -25.88 -41.70
C THR A 330 12.59 -24.69 -40.89
N LEU A 331 13.55 -23.84 -40.54
CA LEU A 331 13.33 -22.53 -39.93
C LEU A 331 14.02 -21.50 -40.82
N THR A 332 13.30 -20.46 -41.20
CA THR A 332 13.90 -19.30 -41.84
C THR A 332 14.19 -18.28 -40.75
N ASP A 333 15.46 -17.89 -40.60
CA ASP A 333 15.82 -16.87 -39.62
C ASP A 333 15.44 -15.46 -40.10
N ALA A 334 15.64 -14.45 -39.25
CA ALA A 334 15.33 -13.06 -39.56
C ALA A 334 16.14 -12.48 -40.74
N THR A 335 17.21 -13.15 -41.17
CA THR A 335 18.04 -12.75 -42.33
C THR A 335 17.61 -13.45 -43.63
N GLY A 336 16.60 -14.32 -43.57
CA GLY A 336 16.14 -15.13 -44.69
C GLY A 336 16.97 -16.40 -44.90
N ALA A 337 17.91 -16.73 -44.01
CA ALA A 337 18.69 -17.95 -44.11
C ALA A 337 17.87 -19.15 -43.59
N ILE A 338 17.90 -20.25 -44.33
CA ILE A 338 17.16 -21.46 -43.99
C ILE A 338 18.05 -22.37 -43.14
N ALA A 339 17.76 -22.47 -41.86
CA ALA A 339 18.31 -23.47 -40.97
C ALA A 339 17.45 -24.74 -41.06
N SER A 340 18.10 -25.92 -41.09
CA SER A 340 17.40 -27.20 -41.11
C SER A 340 17.89 -28.10 -39.99
N ARG A 341 16.93 -28.64 -39.23
CA ARG A 341 17.18 -29.60 -38.15
C ARG A 341 16.49 -30.92 -38.43
N ARG A 342 16.95 -31.99 -37.75
CA ARG A 342 16.32 -33.31 -37.83
C ARG A 342 14.84 -33.20 -37.49
N GLY A 343 13.98 -33.62 -38.41
CA GLY A 343 12.54 -33.65 -38.22
C GLY A 343 12.05 -34.96 -37.61
N THR A 344 10.75 -35.21 -37.77
CA THR A 344 10.08 -36.43 -37.31
C THR A 344 10.61 -37.66 -38.03
N GLN A 345 10.65 -38.79 -37.33
CA GLN A 345 10.80 -40.11 -37.96
C GLN A 345 9.51 -40.89 -37.80
N VAL A 346 8.96 -41.38 -38.92
CA VAL A 346 7.79 -42.25 -38.96
C VAL A 346 8.24 -43.65 -39.32
N ARG A 347 7.90 -44.64 -38.49
CA ARG A 347 8.29 -46.04 -38.68
C ARG A 347 7.13 -46.98 -38.38
N ARG A 348 7.20 -48.20 -38.89
CA ARG A 348 6.34 -49.29 -38.45
C ARG A 348 6.95 -49.96 -37.23
N ASN A 349 6.17 -50.09 -36.16
CA ASN A 349 6.49 -50.93 -35.02
C ASN A 349 5.63 -52.20 -35.10
N SER A 350 6.20 -53.29 -35.61
CA SER A 350 5.54 -54.60 -35.75
C SER A 350 6.63 -55.68 -35.73
N GLU A 351 6.99 -56.14 -34.52
CA GLU A 351 8.01 -57.16 -34.33
C GLU A 351 7.50 -58.53 -34.80
N ALA A 352 8.36 -59.31 -35.45
CA ALA A 352 8.07 -60.67 -35.84
C ALA A 352 8.60 -61.64 -34.78
N PHE A 353 7.75 -62.52 -34.28
CA PHE A 353 8.09 -63.57 -33.33
C PHE A 353 8.12 -64.93 -34.02
N ALA A 354 8.59 -65.96 -33.32
CA ALA A 354 8.55 -67.34 -33.80
C ALA A 354 7.11 -67.77 -34.15
N GLN A 355 6.97 -68.73 -35.07
CA GLN A 355 5.68 -69.30 -35.50
C GLN A 355 4.74 -68.31 -36.22
N ASP A 356 5.30 -67.40 -37.03
CA ASP A 356 4.56 -66.40 -37.81
C ASP A 356 3.68 -65.43 -36.99
N LEU A 357 3.88 -65.37 -35.67
CA LEU A 357 3.23 -64.36 -34.83
C LEU A 357 3.86 -62.99 -35.11
N LYS A 358 3.05 -62.02 -35.52
CA LYS A 358 3.48 -60.63 -35.75
C LYS A 358 2.78 -59.70 -34.78
N GLY A 359 3.49 -58.70 -34.27
CA GLY A 359 2.87 -57.60 -33.55
C GLY A 359 1.88 -56.86 -34.46
N GLY A 360 0.77 -56.37 -33.89
CA GLY A 360 -0.21 -55.56 -34.62
C GLY A 360 0.41 -54.30 -35.23
N LEU A 361 -0.26 -53.73 -36.23
CA LEU A 361 0.14 -52.50 -36.90
C LEU A 361 0.19 -51.33 -35.91
N GLN A 362 1.39 -50.79 -35.74
CA GLN A 362 1.61 -49.54 -35.00
C GLN A 362 2.48 -48.60 -35.82
N LEU A 363 2.08 -47.33 -35.88
CA LEU A 363 2.86 -46.25 -36.47
C LEU A 363 3.62 -45.54 -35.35
N GLN A 364 4.92 -45.80 -35.27
CA GLN A 364 5.81 -45.12 -34.34
C GLN A 364 6.21 -43.77 -34.92
N LEU A 365 5.89 -42.71 -34.18
CA LEU A 365 6.32 -41.34 -34.45
C LEU A 365 7.38 -40.97 -33.41
N ASN A 366 8.59 -40.69 -33.85
CA ASN A 366 9.64 -40.11 -33.01
C ASN A 366 9.81 -38.63 -33.36
N ALA A 367 9.90 -37.80 -32.32
CA ALA A 367 10.05 -36.37 -32.46
C ALA A 367 11.37 -35.97 -33.14
N GLY A 368 11.40 -34.75 -33.67
CA GLY A 368 12.60 -34.14 -34.23
C GLY A 368 13.48 -33.49 -33.16
N ALA A 369 14.67 -33.05 -33.58
CA ALA A 369 15.57 -32.29 -32.72
C ALA A 369 14.85 -31.04 -32.16
N ALA A 370 15.01 -30.77 -30.87
CA ALA A 370 14.49 -29.57 -30.22
C ALA A 370 15.01 -28.29 -30.89
N LEU A 371 14.29 -27.17 -30.73
CA LEU A 371 14.73 -25.91 -31.35
C LEU A 371 15.83 -25.29 -30.50
N ILE A 372 15.58 -25.20 -29.20
CA ILE A 372 16.51 -24.65 -28.23
C ILE A 372 17.45 -25.76 -27.78
N GLU A 373 18.76 -25.49 -27.83
CA GLU A 373 19.78 -26.42 -27.36
C GLU A 373 19.60 -26.75 -25.87
N GLY A 374 19.65 -28.04 -25.54
CA GLY A 374 19.46 -28.55 -24.18
C GLY A 374 18.03 -28.99 -23.84
N GLN A 375 17.02 -28.62 -24.63
CA GLN A 375 15.66 -29.15 -24.49
C GLN A 375 15.53 -30.55 -25.09
N SER A 376 14.58 -31.33 -24.58
CA SER A 376 14.25 -32.64 -25.16
C SER A 376 13.62 -32.51 -26.54
N ASP A 377 13.86 -33.52 -27.39
CA ASP A 377 13.23 -33.65 -28.71
C ASP A 377 11.70 -33.46 -28.64
N MET A 378 11.13 -32.75 -29.60
CA MET A 378 9.70 -32.42 -29.61
C MET A 378 9.14 -32.29 -31.03
N PHE A 379 7.81 -32.38 -31.18
CA PHE A 379 7.19 -32.14 -32.49
C PHE A 379 6.91 -30.66 -32.69
N VAL A 380 7.08 -30.23 -33.94
CA VAL A 380 6.56 -28.95 -34.44
C VAL A 380 5.03 -29.03 -34.45
N GLY A 381 4.33 -27.97 -34.07
CA GLY A 381 2.86 -27.98 -34.03
C GLY A 381 2.27 -27.13 -32.92
N SER A 382 1.25 -27.63 -32.22
CA SER A 382 0.64 -26.98 -31.04
C SER A 382 -0.06 -27.98 -30.13
N THR A 383 -0.11 -27.68 -28.83
CA THR A 383 -0.85 -28.46 -27.83
C THR A 383 -1.72 -27.53 -27.00
N VAL A 384 -2.93 -27.97 -26.67
CA VAL A 384 -3.86 -27.24 -25.78
C VAL A 384 -4.35 -28.16 -24.67
N GLN A 385 -4.40 -27.62 -23.45
CA GLN A 385 -5.18 -28.15 -22.34
C GLN A 385 -6.57 -27.51 -22.33
N LEU A 386 -7.60 -28.34 -22.32
CA LEU A 386 -9.00 -27.91 -22.27
C LEU A 386 -9.51 -27.71 -20.85
N ASN A 387 -10.54 -26.88 -20.72
CA ASN A 387 -11.35 -26.66 -19.51
C ASN A 387 -12.65 -27.48 -19.54
N ASN A 388 -12.52 -28.80 -19.73
CA ASN A 388 -13.61 -29.72 -20.04
C ASN A 388 -14.00 -30.67 -18.89
N VAL A 389 -13.66 -30.33 -17.64
CA VAL A 389 -14.00 -31.15 -16.47
C VAL A 389 -15.49 -31.05 -16.16
N LEU A 390 -16.14 -32.20 -16.01
CA LEU A 390 -17.51 -32.33 -15.54
C LEU A 390 -17.53 -32.76 -14.07
N ASP A 391 -18.52 -32.27 -13.33
CA ASP A 391 -18.76 -32.70 -11.95
C ASP A 391 -19.41 -34.11 -11.89
N PHE A 392 -19.69 -34.58 -10.67
CA PHE A 392 -20.28 -35.91 -10.47
C PHE A 392 -21.69 -36.08 -11.07
N THR A 393 -22.40 -34.97 -11.34
CA THR A 393 -23.71 -34.97 -11.99
C THR A 393 -23.60 -34.92 -13.52
N GLY A 394 -22.39 -34.72 -14.05
CA GLY A 394 -22.13 -34.52 -15.47
C GLY A 394 -22.30 -33.07 -15.93
N ALA A 395 -22.46 -32.11 -15.02
CA ALA A 395 -22.53 -30.70 -15.35
C ALA A 395 -21.14 -30.12 -15.61
N SER A 396 -21.04 -29.19 -16.56
CA SER A 396 -19.78 -28.51 -16.87
C SER A 396 -19.35 -27.61 -15.72
N THR A 397 -18.09 -27.76 -15.30
CA THR A 397 -17.49 -26.93 -14.23
C THR A 397 -16.72 -25.73 -14.78
N GLY A 398 -16.35 -25.75 -16.08
CA GLY A 398 -15.40 -24.80 -16.66
C GLY A 398 -13.97 -24.91 -16.11
N ALA A 399 -13.67 -25.96 -15.34
CA ALA A 399 -12.35 -26.22 -14.78
C ALA A 399 -11.49 -27.05 -15.73
N SER A 400 -10.18 -26.94 -15.57
CA SER A 400 -9.18 -27.74 -16.30
C SER A 400 -8.59 -28.83 -15.42
N THR A 401 -8.24 -29.97 -16.02
CA THR A 401 -7.51 -31.05 -15.34
C THR A 401 -6.20 -30.56 -14.72
N LEU A 402 -5.49 -29.63 -15.37
CA LEU A 402 -4.24 -29.10 -14.83
C LEU A 402 -4.44 -28.06 -13.72
N GLY A 403 -5.68 -27.59 -13.49
CA GLY A 403 -5.95 -26.43 -12.64
C GLY A 403 -5.71 -25.11 -13.37
N ARG A 404 -6.16 -23.98 -12.79
CA ARG A 404 -6.19 -22.68 -13.49
C ARG A 404 -4.80 -22.23 -13.92
N THR A 405 -3.90 -22.03 -12.97
CA THR A 405 -2.59 -21.39 -13.21
C THR A 405 -1.70 -22.23 -14.12
N VAL A 406 -1.69 -23.55 -13.93
CA VAL A 406 -0.88 -24.46 -14.77
C VAL A 406 -1.42 -24.52 -16.20
N THR A 407 -2.75 -24.49 -16.38
CA THR A 407 -3.36 -24.44 -17.73
C THR A 407 -3.00 -23.17 -18.46
N GLU A 408 -3.06 -22.02 -17.79
CA GLU A 408 -2.70 -20.74 -18.39
C GLU A 408 -1.22 -20.70 -18.80
N ILE A 409 -0.31 -21.13 -17.92
CA ILE A 409 1.13 -21.22 -18.25
C ILE A 409 1.37 -22.18 -19.42
N PHE A 410 0.79 -23.38 -19.37
CA PHE A 410 1.00 -24.41 -20.39
C PHE A 410 0.45 -23.98 -21.76
N ASN A 411 -0.77 -23.41 -21.81
CA ASN A 411 -1.36 -22.93 -23.05
C ASN A 411 -0.66 -21.66 -23.56
N ASN A 412 -0.19 -20.77 -22.68
CA ASN A 412 0.66 -19.65 -23.04
C ASN A 412 2.05 -20.09 -23.53
N GLU A 413 2.43 -21.35 -23.39
CA GLU A 413 3.66 -21.85 -23.99
C GLU A 413 3.42 -22.55 -25.34
N PHE A 414 2.46 -23.48 -25.38
CA PHE A 414 2.27 -24.39 -26.51
C PHE A 414 1.10 -24.04 -27.44
N LEU A 415 0.26 -23.06 -27.08
CA LEU A 415 -0.87 -22.60 -27.89
C LEU A 415 -0.81 -21.13 -28.32
N LEU A 416 -0.22 -20.19 -27.53
CA LEU A 416 -0.01 -18.71 -27.70
C LEU A 416 -0.98 -17.92 -28.62
N GLN A 417 -1.28 -16.67 -28.29
CA GLN A 417 -2.03 -15.77 -29.19
C GLN A 417 -1.10 -14.84 -29.99
N PRO A 418 -1.42 -14.51 -31.27
CA PRO A 418 -2.50 -15.07 -32.08
C PRO A 418 -2.23 -16.54 -32.45
N PHE A 419 -3.30 -17.33 -32.61
CA PHE A 419 -3.17 -18.76 -32.88
C PHE A 419 -2.40 -19.01 -34.19
N ASN A 420 -1.21 -19.60 -34.04
CA ASN A 420 -0.42 -20.12 -35.14
C ASN A 420 -0.33 -21.63 -34.95
N LEU A 421 -0.99 -22.38 -35.83
CA LEU A 421 -1.20 -23.82 -35.64
C LEU A 421 0.09 -24.65 -35.83
N ILE A 422 1.08 -24.09 -36.54
CA ILE A 422 2.35 -24.75 -36.84
C ILE A 422 3.47 -23.93 -36.22
N ARG A 423 4.07 -24.47 -35.15
CA ARG A 423 5.15 -23.78 -34.41
C ARG A 423 6.33 -24.66 -34.17
N GLN A 424 7.50 -24.04 -34.09
CA GLN A 424 8.74 -24.77 -33.87
C GLN A 424 8.80 -25.44 -32.49
N ARG A 425 8.13 -24.86 -31.49
CA ARG A 425 7.93 -25.40 -30.12
C ARG A 425 6.44 -25.60 -29.86
N GLY A 426 5.92 -26.76 -30.26
CA GLY A 426 4.48 -26.99 -30.34
C GLY A 426 3.92 -28.14 -29.51
N VAL A 427 4.58 -29.30 -29.55
CA VAL A 427 4.07 -30.51 -28.90
C VAL A 427 5.15 -31.13 -28.03
N PRO A 428 5.05 -31.05 -26.69
CA PRO A 428 6.07 -31.52 -25.77
C PRO A 428 6.01 -33.05 -25.59
N LEU A 429 6.29 -33.77 -26.69
CA LEU A 429 6.21 -35.22 -26.80
C LEU A 429 7.44 -35.72 -27.58
N THR A 430 8.20 -36.67 -27.04
CA THR A 430 9.42 -37.21 -27.65
C THR A 430 9.13 -38.41 -28.56
N ARG A 431 8.07 -39.19 -28.26
CA ARG A 431 7.63 -40.36 -29.03
C ARG A 431 6.16 -40.68 -28.77
N ILE A 432 5.46 -41.16 -29.79
CA ILE A 432 4.15 -41.81 -29.68
C ILE A 432 3.98 -42.91 -30.72
N ASP A 433 3.49 -44.07 -30.28
CA ASP A 433 3.16 -45.20 -31.13
C ASP A 433 1.63 -45.26 -31.29
N LEU A 434 1.14 -45.06 -32.51
CA LEU A 434 -0.28 -44.99 -32.82
C LEU A 434 -0.79 -46.36 -33.26
N SER A 435 -1.99 -46.74 -32.81
CA SER A 435 -2.68 -47.96 -33.21
C SER A 435 -4.19 -47.75 -33.25
N GLY A 436 -4.93 -48.56 -33.99
CA GLY A 436 -6.40 -48.56 -33.92
C GLY A 436 -6.94 -49.01 -32.56
N TYR A 437 -6.14 -49.68 -31.74
CA TYR A 437 -6.48 -50.05 -30.36
C TYR A 437 -6.15 -48.96 -29.32
N GLY A 438 -5.51 -47.86 -29.72
CA GLY A 438 -5.05 -46.77 -28.85
C GLY A 438 -3.54 -46.55 -28.90
N ALA A 439 -3.08 -45.40 -28.39
CA ALA A 439 -1.67 -45.02 -28.45
C ALA A 439 -0.85 -45.61 -27.30
N SER A 440 0.43 -45.87 -27.55
CA SER A 440 1.41 -46.07 -26.49
C SER A 440 2.46 -44.94 -26.51
N THR A 441 2.70 -44.31 -25.38
CA THR A 441 3.75 -43.27 -25.22
C THR A 441 4.57 -43.55 -23.98
N PHE A 442 5.88 -43.36 -24.12
CA PHE A 442 6.85 -43.37 -23.01
C PHE A 442 7.70 -42.10 -23.14
N SER A 443 7.02 -40.96 -23.20
CA SER A 443 7.63 -39.66 -23.46
C SER A 443 7.93 -38.94 -22.16
N ASN A 444 9.11 -38.33 -22.08
CA ASN A 444 9.51 -37.45 -21.01
C ASN A 444 10.23 -36.23 -21.61
N TRP A 445 9.47 -35.19 -21.92
CA TRP A 445 10.00 -33.94 -22.43
C TRP A 445 10.45 -33.05 -21.27
N LEU A 446 11.65 -32.48 -21.37
CA LEU A 446 12.27 -31.63 -20.35
C LEU A 446 12.77 -30.31 -20.95
N ASN A 447 12.55 -29.23 -20.20
CA ASN A 447 13.16 -27.92 -20.38
C ASN A 447 13.97 -27.55 -19.12
N PRO A 448 15.28 -27.84 -19.09
CA PRO A 448 16.11 -27.60 -17.91
C PRO A 448 16.24 -26.13 -17.50
N ASP A 449 16.05 -25.20 -18.45
CA ASP A 449 16.24 -23.77 -18.26
C ASP A 449 14.93 -23.02 -17.93
N ALA A 450 13.81 -23.73 -17.78
CA ALA A 450 12.53 -23.12 -17.41
C ALA A 450 12.65 -22.35 -16.09
N ALA A 451 12.25 -21.08 -16.08
CA ALA A 451 12.42 -20.23 -14.90
C ALA A 451 11.16 -19.44 -14.51
N THR A 452 10.50 -18.76 -15.46
CA THR A 452 9.42 -17.82 -15.14
C THR A 452 8.21 -18.05 -16.02
N ALA A 453 7.12 -18.58 -15.44
CA ALA A 453 5.89 -18.94 -16.15
C ALA A 453 6.15 -19.85 -17.37
N GLU A 454 6.93 -20.90 -17.17
CA GLU A 454 7.33 -21.87 -18.22
C GLU A 454 7.13 -23.31 -17.77
N THR A 455 6.85 -24.20 -18.71
CA THR A 455 6.77 -25.65 -18.50
C THR A 455 8.17 -26.24 -18.44
N SER A 456 8.51 -26.89 -17.33
CA SER A 456 9.81 -27.56 -17.13
C SER A 456 9.77 -29.03 -17.53
N GLN A 457 8.62 -29.70 -17.42
CA GLN A 457 8.46 -31.11 -17.76
C GLN A 457 7.05 -31.42 -18.28
N ALA A 458 6.99 -32.24 -19.33
CA ALA A 458 5.77 -32.91 -19.77
C ALA A 458 6.07 -34.41 -19.99
N LYS A 459 5.49 -35.26 -19.14
CA LYS A 459 5.69 -36.71 -19.16
C LYS A 459 4.39 -37.42 -19.42
N PHE A 460 4.40 -38.37 -20.35
CA PHE A 460 3.25 -39.18 -20.71
C PHE A 460 3.65 -40.66 -20.82
N GLU A 461 3.17 -41.47 -19.87
CA GLU A 461 3.25 -42.92 -19.88
C GLU A 461 1.85 -43.50 -20.14
N VAL A 462 1.63 -43.96 -21.36
CA VAL A 462 0.36 -44.51 -21.83
C VAL A 462 0.66 -45.85 -22.48
N MET A 463 -0.18 -46.84 -22.19
CA MET A 463 -0.11 -48.15 -22.81
C MET A 463 -1.46 -48.47 -23.44
N VAL A 464 -1.49 -48.64 -24.75
CA VAL A 464 -2.69 -48.98 -25.54
C VAL A 464 -3.89 -48.12 -25.16
N GLY A 465 -3.72 -46.80 -25.26
CA GLY A 465 -4.71 -45.77 -25.00
C GLY A 465 -5.10 -45.56 -23.54
N ARG A 466 -4.47 -46.27 -22.60
CA ARG A 466 -4.75 -46.13 -21.17
C ARG A 466 -3.59 -45.44 -20.45
N CYS A 467 -3.84 -44.24 -19.90
CA CYS A 467 -2.82 -43.48 -19.18
C CYS A 467 -2.43 -44.15 -17.85
N ALA A 468 -1.16 -44.51 -17.70
CA ALA A 468 -0.60 -45.03 -16.47
C ALA A 468 -0.05 -43.89 -15.59
N HIS A 469 0.62 -42.92 -16.21
CA HIS A 469 1.23 -41.79 -15.53
C HIS A 469 1.34 -40.57 -16.45
N GLU A 470 0.90 -39.41 -15.97
CA GLU A 470 1.07 -38.10 -16.59
C GLU A 470 1.69 -37.16 -15.55
N VAL A 471 2.70 -36.38 -15.96
CA VAL A 471 3.27 -35.30 -15.15
C VAL A 471 3.40 -34.06 -16.01
N ILE A 472 2.73 -32.98 -15.61
CA ILE A 472 2.97 -31.64 -16.13
C ILE A 472 3.54 -30.81 -14.99
N GLN A 473 4.72 -30.24 -15.22
CA GLN A 473 5.41 -29.40 -14.25
C GLN A 473 5.69 -28.02 -14.85
N VAL A 474 5.35 -26.97 -14.09
CA VAL A 474 5.62 -25.58 -14.45
C VAL A 474 6.45 -24.89 -13.38
N LYS A 475 7.29 -23.95 -13.80
CA LYS A 475 8.13 -23.11 -12.94
C LYS A 475 7.75 -21.64 -13.04
N SER A 476 7.83 -20.94 -11.92
CA SER A 476 7.52 -19.52 -11.84
C SER A 476 8.26 -18.83 -10.67
N LEU A 477 7.93 -17.56 -10.42
CA LEU A 477 8.56 -16.68 -9.44
C LEU A 477 7.48 -16.00 -8.58
N ILE A 478 7.75 -15.87 -7.27
CA ILE A 478 6.91 -15.11 -6.33
C ILE A 478 7.47 -13.70 -6.13
N TYR A 479 6.64 -12.70 -6.41
CA TYR A 479 6.87 -11.29 -6.09
C TYR A 479 6.32 -10.93 -4.70
N PRO A 480 6.93 -9.95 -4.00
CA PRO A 480 8.18 -9.26 -4.34
C PRO A 480 9.45 -9.96 -3.82
N TRP A 481 9.36 -11.23 -3.43
CA TRP A 481 10.41 -11.92 -2.64
C TRP A 481 11.53 -12.57 -3.48
N GLY A 482 11.29 -12.82 -4.77
CA GLY A 482 12.27 -13.48 -5.64
C GLY A 482 12.42 -14.98 -5.32
N ILE A 483 11.31 -15.65 -5.00
CA ILE A 483 11.28 -17.08 -4.68
C ILE A 483 10.92 -17.85 -5.95
N GLN A 484 11.82 -18.70 -6.44
CA GLN A 484 11.55 -19.63 -7.52
C GLN A 484 10.68 -20.76 -7.00
N VAL A 485 9.61 -21.07 -7.74
CA VAL A 485 8.61 -22.05 -7.36
C VAL A 485 8.28 -22.98 -8.50
N VAL A 486 7.88 -24.20 -8.14
CA VAL A 486 7.47 -25.25 -9.06
C VAL A 486 6.10 -25.79 -8.64
N ARG A 487 5.21 -26.04 -9.60
CA ARG A 487 3.94 -26.74 -9.37
C ARG A 487 3.84 -27.91 -10.33
N THR A 488 3.51 -29.07 -9.77
CA THR A 488 3.47 -30.34 -10.48
C THR A 488 2.07 -30.94 -10.40
N ILE A 489 1.47 -31.19 -11.55
CA ILE A 489 0.22 -31.94 -11.67
C ILE A 489 0.56 -33.36 -12.11
N THR A 490 0.16 -34.32 -11.29
CA THR A 490 0.41 -35.75 -11.54
C THR A 490 -0.91 -36.47 -11.66
N LEU A 491 -1.12 -37.18 -12.77
CA LEU A 491 -2.19 -38.16 -12.89
C LEU A 491 -1.59 -39.55 -12.94
N PHE A 492 -2.05 -40.46 -12.09
CA PHE A 492 -1.47 -41.79 -11.99
C PHE A 492 -2.53 -42.86 -11.76
N ARG A 493 -2.30 -44.04 -12.35
CA ARG A 493 -3.14 -45.21 -12.16
C ARG A 493 -2.58 -46.13 -11.08
N THR A 494 -3.44 -46.64 -10.21
CA THR A 494 -3.10 -47.66 -9.21
C THR A 494 -3.51 -49.07 -9.67
N GLY A 495 -3.08 -50.11 -8.94
CA GLY A 495 -3.42 -51.51 -9.25
C GLY A 495 -4.93 -51.84 -9.24
N SER A 496 -5.75 -51.00 -8.63
CA SER A 496 -7.22 -51.08 -8.68
C SER A 496 -7.82 -50.60 -10.02
N GLY A 497 -7.02 -50.02 -10.91
CA GLY A 497 -7.45 -49.53 -12.22
C GLY A 497 -7.97 -48.09 -12.23
N TYR A 498 -8.21 -47.48 -11.07
CA TYR A 498 -8.60 -46.08 -10.94
C TYR A 498 -7.45 -45.13 -11.25
N VAL A 499 -7.79 -43.97 -11.81
CA VAL A 499 -6.85 -42.87 -12.04
C VAL A 499 -7.06 -41.80 -10.98
N TYR A 500 -5.97 -41.35 -10.40
CA TYR A 500 -5.95 -40.30 -9.39
C TYR A 500 -5.26 -39.07 -9.96
N ARG A 501 -5.77 -37.88 -9.63
CA ARG A 501 -5.07 -36.61 -9.83
C ARG A 501 -4.54 -36.14 -8.49
N PHE A 502 -3.28 -35.75 -8.48
CA PHE A 502 -2.64 -35.06 -7.37
C PHE A 502 -1.96 -33.79 -7.87
N ASP A 503 -2.25 -32.69 -7.20
CA ASP A 503 -1.62 -31.40 -7.44
C ASP A 503 -0.75 -31.07 -6.22
N SER A 504 0.54 -30.85 -6.47
CA SER A 504 1.51 -30.53 -5.40
C SER A 504 1.25 -29.18 -4.74
N GLY A 505 0.44 -28.31 -5.35
CA GLY A 505 0.49 -26.88 -5.09
C GLY A 505 1.85 -26.29 -5.50
N TRP A 506 2.05 -25.02 -5.22
CA TRP A 506 3.35 -24.38 -5.41
C TRP A 506 4.33 -24.85 -4.33
N GLN A 507 5.52 -25.28 -4.76
CA GLN A 507 6.64 -25.70 -3.91
C GLN A 507 7.83 -24.79 -4.19
N ALA A 508 8.54 -24.35 -3.16
CA ALA A 508 9.72 -23.50 -3.33
C ALA A 508 10.92 -24.32 -3.81
N GLU A 509 11.58 -23.84 -4.88
CA GLU A 509 12.89 -24.34 -5.34
C GLU A 509 14.04 -23.49 -4.82
N SER A 510 13.80 -22.22 -4.48
CA SER A 510 14.79 -21.31 -3.93
C SER A 510 14.30 -20.61 -2.65
N SER A 511 15.24 -19.99 -1.94
CA SER A 511 14.93 -19.01 -0.89
C SER A 511 14.55 -17.65 -1.51
N GLY A 512 13.83 -16.82 -0.76
CA GLY A 512 13.51 -15.44 -1.13
C GLY A 512 14.63 -14.48 -0.75
N GLU A 513 15.69 -14.45 -1.55
CA GLU A 513 16.84 -13.54 -1.37
C GLU A 513 16.77 -12.30 -2.28
N PHE A 514 15.60 -12.04 -2.88
CA PHE A 514 15.35 -10.97 -3.85
C PHE A 514 16.15 -11.14 -5.14
N ASP A 515 16.35 -12.39 -5.58
CA ASP A 515 17.01 -12.71 -6.84
C ASP A 515 15.98 -12.79 -7.97
N PHE A 516 16.04 -11.82 -8.88
CA PHE A 516 15.23 -11.75 -10.09
C PHE A 516 16.09 -11.85 -11.36
N ARG A 517 17.31 -12.38 -11.26
CA ARG A 517 18.12 -12.68 -12.44
C ARG A 517 17.43 -13.79 -13.24
N TYR A 518 17.48 -13.67 -14.55
CA TYR A 518 16.81 -14.59 -15.46
C TYR A 518 17.68 -14.83 -16.69
N THR A 519 17.44 -15.95 -17.37
CA THR A 519 18.18 -16.35 -18.56
C THR A 519 17.23 -16.34 -19.75
N VAL A 520 17.70 -15.77 -20.87
CA VAL A 520 16.94 -15.70 -22.12
C VAL A 520 17.75 -16.31 -23.26
N ASN A 521 17.06 -16.91 -24.22
CA ASN A 521 17.68 -17.43 -25.44
C ASN A 521 17.71 -16.32 -26.49
N LEU A 522 18.90 -15.94 -26.97
CA LEU A 522 19.05 -14.95 -28.07
C LEU A 522 18.95 -15.63 -29.44
N THR A 523 19.57 -16.80 -29.53
CA THR A 523 19.49 -17.71 -30.67
C THR A 523 19.25 -19.12 -30.13
N PRO A 524 18.88 -20.09 -30.99
CA PRO A 524 18.73 -21.49 -30.60
C PRO A 524 19.86 -22.06 -29.74
N ASP A 525 21.10 -21.62 -29.99
CA ASP A 525 22.33 -22.16 -29.37
C ASP A 525 23.01 -21.16 -28.42
N THR A 526 22.46 -19.95 -28.23
CA THR A 526 23.09 -18.89 -27.41
C THR A 526 22.16 -18.34 -26.36
N LYS A 527 22.58 -18.46 -25.11
CA LYS A 527 21.88 -17.97 -23.91
C LYS A 527 22.56 -16.71 -23.37
N GLN A 528 21.76 -15.83 -22.79
CA GLN A 528 22.24 -14.63 -22.10
C GLN A 528 21.60 -14.53 -20.72
N ASN A 529 22.45 -14.36 -19.70
CA ASN A 529 21.99 -14.04 -18.34
C ASN A 529 21.72 -12.54 -18.25
N ARG A 530 20.53 -12.18 -17.77
CA ARG A 530 20.12 -10.80 -17.51
C ARG A 530 20.18 -10.49 -16.01
N PRO A 531 20.61 -9.28 -15.63
CA PRO A 531 20.59 -8.86 -14.24
C PRO A 531 19.14 -8.71 -13.73
N SER A 532 18.98 -8.67 -12.41
CA SER A 532 17.69 -8.29 -11.79
C SER A 532 17.25 -6.92 -12.32
N PRO A 533 15.98 -6.76 -12.76
CA PRO A 533 15.45 -5.48 -13.20
C PRO A 533 15.13 -4.52 -12.04
N PHE A 534 15.18 -4.99 -10.79
CA PHE A 534 14.76 -4.23 -9.62
C PHE A 534 15.94 -3.79 -8.73
N ASP A 535 15.88 -2.54 -8.26
CA ASP A 535 16.76 -2.01 -7.22
C ASP A 535 16.14 -2.20 -5.85
N ILE A 536 16.52 -3.28 -5.18
CA ILE A 536 15.95 -3.68 -3.89
C ILE A 536 16.98 -3.45 -2.78
N HIS A 537 16.55 -2.75 -1.72
CA HIS A 537 17.30 -2.52 -0.50
C HIS A 537 16.73 -3.36 0.65
N PRO A 538 17.34 -4.51 1.00
CA PRO A 538 16.83 -5.44 2.03
C PRO A 538 16.82 -4.89 3.46
N GLY A 539 17.60 -3.84 3.75
CA GLY A 539 17.66 -3.24 5.09
C GLY A 539 18.06 -4.27 6.16
N ILE A 540 17.17 -4.50 7.13
CA ILE A 540 17.34 -5.50 8.20
C ILE A 540 16.74 -6.87 7.87
N VAL A 541 15.90 -6.97 6.84
CA VAL A 541 15.27 -8.22 6.39
C VAL A 541 16.17 -8.85 5.32
N LYS A 542 16.98 -9.85 5.69
CA LYS A 542 18.02 -10.38 4.81
C LYS A 542 17.48 -11.29 3.72
N GLY A 543 16.43 -12.05 4.03
CA GLY A 543 15.76 -12.96 3.11
C GLY A 543 14.73 -13.83 3.82
N LEU A 544 13.96 -14.57 3.02
CA LEU A 544 12.94 -15.51 3.46
C LEU A 544 13.40 -16.93 3.11
N PHE A 545 13.45 -17.81 4.10
CA PHE A 545 13.98 -19.16 3.99
C PHE A 545 12.93 -20.19 4.36
N ASN A 546 13.17 -21.46 3.98
CA ASN A 546 12.27 -22.57 4.30
C ASN A 546 10.80 -22.26 3.95
N VAL A 547 10.61 -21.73 2.74
CA VAL A 547 9.30 -21.29 2.24
C VAL A 547 8.44 -22.52 2.01
N GLN A 548 7.25 -22.53 2.60
CA GLN A 548 6.33 -23.67 2.60
C GLN A 548 4.88 -23.21 2.64
N ASN A 549 3.94 -24.15 2.48
CA ASN A 549 2.49 -23.90 2.52
C ASN A 549 2.06 -22.78 1.56
N ILE A 550 2.59 -22.78 0.33
CA ILE A 550 2.23 -21.79 -0.68
C ILE A 550 0.85 -22.13 -1.23
N LEU A 551 -0.13 -21.27 -0.91
CA LEU A 551 -1.55 -21.46 -1.24
C LEU A 551 -2.06 -20.28 -2.05
N GLU A 552 -2.62 -20.55 -3.22
CA GLU A 552 -3.36 -19.55 -4.00
C GLU A 552 -4.62 -19.12 -3.28
N THR A 553 -5.02 -17.86 -3.44
CA THR A 553 -6.20 -17.29 -2.79
C THR A 553 -7.02 -16.43 -3.75
N ASP A 554 -8.35 -16.50 -3.61
CA ASP A 554 -9.31 -15.61 -4.27
C ASP A 554 -9.74 -14.43 -3.35
N GLU A 555 -9.22 -14.35 -2.13
CA GLU A 555 -9.49 -13.24 -1.18
C GLU A 555 -8.88 -11.92 -1.66
N ILE A 556 -7.77 -12.01 -2.39
CA ILE A 556 -7.04 -10.89 -2.98
C ILE A 556 -7.29 -10.92 -4.49
N ALA A 557 -7.49 -9.76 -5.11
CA ALA A 557 -7.67 -9.69 -6.55
C ALA A 557 -6.39 -10.12 -7.29
N ILE A 558 -6.57 -10.83 -8.40
CA ILE A 558 -5.49 -11.10 -9.36
C ILE A 558 -4.96 -9.76 -9.86
N ALA A 559 -3.64 -9.61 -9.93
CA ALA A 559 -3.02 -8.43 -10.50
C ALA A 559 -2.70 -8.70 -11.98
N GLU A 560 -3.44 -8.07 -12.88
CA GLU A 560 -3.30 -8.26 -14.32
C GLU A 560 -3.45 -6.94 -15.08
N GLY A 561 -2.96 -6.92 -16.31
CA GLY A 561 -3.02 -5.75 -17.18
C GLY A 561 -1.94 -5.80 -18.26
N VAL A 562 -1.62 -4.63 -18.80
CA VAL A 562 -0.58 -4.47 -19.83
C VAL A 562 0.59 -3.69 -19.24
N MET A 563 1.81 -4.19 -19.44
CA MET A 563 3.04 -3.51 -19.06
C MET A 563 3.88 -3.14 -20.28
N ALA A 564 4.72 -2.13 -20.15
CA ALA A 564 5.66 -1.76 -21.19
C ALA A 564 6.77 -2.83 -21.31
N ALA A 565 7.08 -3.29 -22.51
CA ALA A 565 8.15 -4.26 -22.71
C ALA A 565 8.76 -4.08 -24.11
N ALA A 566 10.02 -3.65 -24.16
CA ALA A 566 10.74 -3.45 -25.42
C ALA A 566 11.12 -4.77 -26.10
N GLU A 567 11.24 -5.84 -25.33
CA GLU A 567 11.58 -7.19 -25.77
C GLU A 567 10.52 -8.17 -25.26
N ILE A 568 10.26 -9.24 -26.02
CA ILE A 568 9.35 -10.35 -25.67
C ILE A 568 10.00 -11.70 -26.00
N VAL A 569 9.56 -12.75 -25.31
CA VAL A 569 9.91 -14.13 -25.68
C VAL A 569 8.89 -14.64 -26.71
N ASP A 570 9.34 -14.78 -27.95
CA ASP A 570 8.52 -15.12 -29.11
C ASP A 570 7.99 -16.57 -29.12
N GLU A 571 7.22 -16.94 -30.14
CA GLU A 571 6.69 -18.30 -30.28
C GLU A 571 7.75 -19.41 -30.34
N ASN A 572 9.00 -19.06 -30.66
CA ASN A 572 10.13 -19.98 -30.73
C ASN A 572 10.90 -20.07 -29.41
N GLY A 573 10.52 -19.30 -28.38
CA GLY A 573 11.23 -19.25 -27.11
C GLY A 573 12.51 -18.41 -27.17
N LEU A 574 12.61 -17.53 -28.17
CA LEU A 574 13.74 -16.62 -28.38
C LEU A 574 13.35 -15.20 -27.99
N LEU A 575 14.31 -14.44 -27.48
CA LEU A 575 14.13 -13.02 -27.21
C LEU A 575 14.06 -12.26 -28.53
N SER A 576 13.03 -11.44 -28.69
CA SER A 576 12.80 -10.64 -29.88
C SER A 576 12.34 -9.23 -29.51
N ASN A 577 12.54 -8.27 -30.42
CA ASN A 577 12.01 -6.91 -30.24
C ASN A 577 10.49 -6.95 -30.25
N ASN A 578 9.86 -6.19 -29.36
CA ASN A 578 8.41 -6.05 -29.30
C ASN A 578 7.95 -4.78 -30.03
N PRO A 579 7.32 -4.89 -31.22
CA PRO A 579 6.89 -3.71 -31.98
C PRO A 579 5.80 -2.91 -31.27
N SER A 580 4.97 -3.57 -30.45
CA SER A 580 3.91 -2.92 -29.68
C SER A 580 4.42 -2.20 -28.43
N ASN A 581 5.65 -2.55 -28.00
CA ASN A 581 6.25 -2.15 -26.72
C ASN A 581 5.33 -2.44 -25.51
N GLN A 582 4.39 -3.38 -25.64
CA GLN A 582 3.39 -3.73 -24.65
C GLN A 582 3.25 -5.25 -24.54
N ILE A 583 3.06 -5.77 -23.34
CA ILE A 583 2.78 -7.19 -23.11
C ILE A 583 1.82 -7.34 -21.92
N GLU A 584 0.93 -8.32 -22.01
CA GLU A 584 0.05 -8.68 -20.92
C GLU A 584 0.82 -9.36 -19.78
N PHE A 585 0.50 -8.97 -18.55
CA PHE A 585 0.99 -9.62 -17.34
C PHE A 585 -0.18 -10.09 -16.49
N LYS A 586 0.05 -11.17 -15.74
CA LYS A 586 -0.93 -11.74 -14.81
C LYS A 586 -0.21 -12.37 -13.63
N LEU A 587 -0.60 -11.99 -12.42
CA LEU A 587 -0.02 -12.45 -11.17
C LEU A 587 -1.11 -12.98 -10.24
N GLN A 588 -0.99 -14.25 -9.85
CA GLN A 588 -1.91 -14.92 -8.93
C GLN A 588 -1.46 -14.69 -7.48
N PRO A 589 -2.29 -14.09 -6.61
CA PRO A 589 -1.95 -13.93 -5.19
C PRO A 589 -1.87 -15.27 -4.46
N VAL A 590 -0.89 -15.36 -3.56
CA VAL A 590 -0.64 -16.50 -2.69
C VAL A 590 -0.37 -16.07 -1.25
N TYR A 591 -0.72 -16.93 -0.30
CA TYR A 591 -0.17 -16.90 1.05
C TYR A 591 0.88 -17.98 1.20
N PHE A 592 1.92 -17.73 1.98
CA PHE A 592 2.91 -18.74 2.33
C PHE A 592 3.47 -18.53 3.73
N ASP A 593 4.11 -19.56 4.28
CA ASP A 593 4.85 -19.49 5.53
C ASP A 593 6.35 -19.50 5.23
N ALA A 594 7.14 -18.79 6.02
CA ALA A 594 8.59 -18.74 5.84
C ALA A 594 9.31 -18.43 7.16
N ASP A 595 10.59 -18.80 7.21
CA ASP A 595 11.53 -18.40 8.24
C ASP A 595 12.28 -17.14 7.75
N VAL A 596 12.04 -15.99 8.37
CA VAL A 596 12.60 -14.70 7.93
C VAL A 596 13.90 -14.43 8.67
N GLU A 597 14.99 -14.19 7.95
CA GLU A 597 16.25 -13.77 8.57
C GLU A 597 16.22 -12.27 8.84
N ILE A 598 16.27 -11.92 10.12
CA ILE A 598 16.30 -10.55 10.61
C ILE A 598 17.65 -10.28 11.27
N GLU A 599 18.26 -9.14 10.95
CA GLU A 599 19.53 -8.72 11.54
C GLU A 599 19.44 -8.50 13.06
N ALA A 600 20.49 -8.92 13.77
CA ALA A 600 20.72 -8.62 15.19
C ALA A 600 19.51 -8.94 16.10
N VAL A 601 18.82 -10.04 15.82
CA VAL A 601 17.71 -10.51 16.65
C VAL A 601 18.19 -11.03 18.00
N THR A 602 17.54 -10.59 19.08
CA THR A 602 17.88 -10.93 20.46
C THR A 602 16.84 -11.81 21.14
N ALA A 603 15.58 -11.78 20.69
CA ALA A 603 14.51 -12.65 21.19
C ALA A 603 13.48 -12.97 20.09
N GLY A 604 12.72 -14.05 20.25
CA GLY A 604 11.68 -14.45 19.29
C GLY A 604 12.20 -15.14 18.02
N PHE A 605 13.45 -15.62 18.02
CA PHE A 605 14.07 -16.30 16.88
C PHE A 605 14.46 -17.74 17.20
N GLN A 606 14.75 -18.51 16.15
CA GLN A 606 15.40 -19.81 16.22
C GLN A 606 16.64 -19.80 15.33
N THR A 607 17.74 -20.39 15.79
CA THR A 607 18.91 -20.63 14.93
C THR A 607 18.70 -21.91 14.14
N LYS A 608 18.79 -21.84 12.81
CA LYS A 608 18.69 -23.00 11.92
C LYS A 608 19.89 -23.04 10.98
N LEU A 609 20.36 -24.25 10.68
CA LEU A 609 21.41 -24.46 9.67
C LEU A 609 20.78 -24.35 8.27
N ILE A 610 21.02 -23.24 7.59
CA ILE A 610 20.45 -22.93 6.27
C ILE A 610 21.60 -22.66 5.31
N GLN A 611 21.65 -23.40 4.20
CA GLN A 611 22.73 -23.32 3.20
C GLN A 611 24.14 -23.47 3.83
N GLY A 612 24.27 -24.36 4.83
CA GLY A 612 25.54 -24.65 5.49
C GLY A 612 26.03 -23.57 6.47
N ARG A 613 25.19 -22.58 6.81
CA ARG A 613 25.47 -21.55 7.83
C ARG A 613 24.38 -21.52 8.87
N ASP A 614 24.75 -21.31 10.13
CA ASP A 614 23.80 -21.07 11.19
C ASP A 614 23.22 -19.66 11.02
N ARG A 615 21.92 -19.57 10.77
CA ARG A 615 21.21 -18.30 10.58
C ARG A 615 20.15 -18.13 11.66
N PRO A 616 20.07 -16.96 12.32
CA PRO A 616 18.98 -16.65 13.22
C PRO A 616 17.75 -16.25 12.39
N VAL A 617 16.68 -17.02 12.50
CA VAL A 617 15.45 -16.82 11.73
C VAL A 617 14.22 -16.71 12.60
N VAL A 618 13.27 -15.89 12.17
CA VAL A 618 12.01 -15.62 12.85
C VAL A 618 10.87 -16.22 12.01
N PRO A 619 10.03 -17.11 12.57
CA PRO A 619 8.95 -17.71 11.82
C PRO A 619 7.87 -16.66 11.49
N ALA A 620 7.49 -16.57 10.22
CA ALA A 620 6.39 -15.77 9.72
C ALA A 620 5.34 -16.68 9.08
N LYS A 621 4.05 -16.35 9.29
CA LYS A 621 2.92 -17.10 8.73
C LYS A 621 2.05 -16.21 7.88
N LYS A 622 1.42 -16.78 6.86
CA LYS A 622 0.53 -16.07 5.91
C LYS A 622 1.18 -14.80 5.33
N VAL A 623 2.45 -14.89 4.94
CA VAL A 623 3.12 -13.85 4.16
C VAL A 623 2.44 -13.76 2.79
N ILE A 624 2.17 -12.54 2.34
CA ILE A 624 1.54 -12.31 1.04
C ILE A 624 2.61 -12.37 -0.06
N GLY A 625 2.32 -13.07 -1.15
CA GLY A 625 3.13 -13.08 -2.37
C GLY A 625 2.27 -13.16 -3.63
N TYR A 626 2.90 -13.05 -4.79
CA TYR A 626 2.23 -13.11 -6.09
C TYR A 626 3.03 -13.98 -7.06
N VAL A 627 2.47 -15.10 -7.48
CA VAL A 627 3.08 -15.99 -8.48
C VAL A 627 2.82 -15.45 -9.88
N GLN A 628 3.85 -15.41 -10.71
CA GLN A 628 3.69 -14.99 -12.10
C GLN A 628 3.06 -16.07 -12.98
N VAL A 629 2.02 -15.70 -13.72
CA VAL A 629 1.35 -16.57 -14.70
C VAL A 629 1.67 -16.10 -16.11
N ALA A 630 1.81 -14.78 -16.29
CA ALA A 630 2.26 -14.15 -17.53
C ALA A 630 3.04 -12.85 -17.19
N PRO A 631 3.99 -12.42 -18.03
CA PRO A 631 4.39 -13.05 -19.29
C PRO A 631 5.31 -14.27 -19.09
N ARG A 632 5.55 -15.03 -20.16
CA ARG A 632 6.48 -16.16 -20.17
C ARG A 632 7.93 -15.68 -20.31
N GLY A 633 8.84 -16.24 -19.52
CA GLY A 633 10.30 -16.10 -19.66
C GLY A 633 10.89 -14.73 -19.31
N LEU A 634 10.06 -13.74 -18.94
CA LEU A 634 10.48 -12.39 -18.57
C LEU A 634 9.87 -11.99 -17.23
N PRO A 635 10.61 -11.39 -16.29
CA PRO A 635 10.02 -10.79 -15.10
C PRO A 635 9.14 -9.58 -15.45
N ILE A 636 8.28 -9.16 -14.53
CA ILE A 636 7.49 -7.92 -14.67
C ILE A 636 8.40 -6.68 -14.62
N THR A 637 7.92 -5.55 -15.12
CA THR A 637 8.68 -4.29 -15.05
C THR A 637 8.67 -3.66 -13.66
N PRO A 638 9.64 -2.80 -13.33
CA PRO A 638 9.63 -2.00 -12.10
C PRO A 638 8.32 -1.23 -11.89
N GLU A 639 7.76 -0.61 -12.92
CA GLU A 639 6.51 0.15 -12.82
C GLU A 639 5.33 -0.74 -12.43
N THR A 640 5.31 -1.96 -12.96
CA THR A 640 4.29 -2.97 -12.65
C THR A 640 4.42 -3.41 -11.19
N LEU A 641 5.64 -3.66 -10.72
CA LEU A 641 5.89 -4.00 -9.31
C LEU A 641 5.51 -2.85 -8.37
N ARG A 642 5.79 -1.59 -8.74
CA ARG A 642 5.34 -0.41 -7.99
C ARG A 642 3.82 -0.37 -7.86
N ASN A 643 3.12 -0.59 -8.97
CA ASN A 643 1.65 -0.57 -8.98
C ASN A 643 1.06 -1.73 -8.16
N LEU A 644 1.69 -2.90 -8.18
CA LEU A 644 1.31 -4.04 -7.33
C LEU A 644 1.36 -3.66 -5.84
N VAL A 645 2.43 -3.00 -5.40
CA VAL A 645 2.58 -2.52 -4.02
C VAL A 645 1.53 -1.46 -3.66
N LEU A 646 1.19 -0.55 -4.61
CA LEU A 646 0.16 0.48 -4.39
C LEU A 646 -1.24 -0.12 -4.21
N VAL A 647 -1.60 -1.14 -5.00
CA VAL A 647 -2.89 -1.83 -4.88
C VAL A 647 -3.01 -2.56 -3.52
N GLN A 648 -1.89 -2.96 -2.94
CA GLN A 648 -1.80 -3.54 -1.58
C GLN A 648 -1.65 -2.48 -0.48
N LEU A 649 -2.26 -1.30 -0.66
CA LEU A 649 -2.27 -0.21 0.33
C LEU A 649 -0.86 0.32 0.70
N GLY A 650 0.11 0.15 -0.19
CA GLY A 650 1.45 0.74 -0.06
C GLY A 650 2.55 -0.18 0.47
N SER A 651 2.24 -1.39 0.95
CA SER A 651 3.26 -2.37 1.35
C SER A 651 2.79 -3.83 1.24
N ILE A 652 3.71 -4.75 0.89
CA ILE A 652 3.45 -6.19 0.84
C ILE A 652 4.33 -6.87 1.87
N GLY A 653 3.76 -7.65 2.78
CA GLY A 653 4.53 -8.18 3.91
C GLY A 653 3.84 -9.28 4.68
N GLY A 654 4.37 -9.56 5.88
CA GLY A 654 3.84 -10.56 6.78
C GLY A 654 4.06 -10.18 8.26
N PRO A 655 3.28 -10.77 9.17
CA PRO A 655 3.49 -10.62 10.61
C PRO A 655 4.73 -11.39 11.07
N ILE A 656 5.45 -10.81 12.02
CA ILE A 656 6.56 -11.43 12.77
C ILE A 656 6.43 -11.03 14.25
N ASP A 657 7.12 -11.70 15.16
CA ASP A 657 7.23 -11.24 16.56
C ASP A 657 8.63 -11.54 17.07
N CYS A 658 9.47 -10.50 17.11
CA CYS A 658 10.84 -10.62 17.60
C CYS A 658 11.33 -9.32 18.22
N GLU A 659 12.35 -9.41 19.07
CA GLU A 659 13.11 -8.25 19.54
C GLU A 659 14.46 -8.22 18.84
N ILE A 660 14.86 -7.04 18.39
CA ILE A 660 16.14 -6.79 17.72
C ILE A 660 16.93 -5.74 18.48
N ASP A 661 18.24 -5.82 18.35
CA ASP A 661 19.18 -4.75 18.71
C ASP A 661 19.55 -3.96 17.44
N LEU A 662 19.08 -2.71 17.34
CA LEU A 662 19.25 -1.87 16.17
C LEU A 662 20.74 -1.66 15.87
N ALA A 663 21.20 -2.24 14.77
CA ALA A 663 22.61 -2.20 14.34
C ALA A 663 23.61 -2.67 15.42
N SER A 664 23.19 -3.52 16.36
CA SER A 664 24.02 -3.93 17.51
C SER A 664 24.55 -2.74 18.33
N SER A 665 23.73 -1.69 18.48
CA SER A 665 24.03 -0.47 19.23
C SER A 665 23.58 -0.52 20.70
N GLY A 666 22.92 -1.60 21.13
CA GLY A 666 22.23 -1.66 22.43
C GLY A 666 20.82 -1.08 22.41
N GLN A 667 20.42 -0.34 21.37
CA GLN A 667 19.05 0.15 21.21
C GLN A 667 18.10 -0.97 20.80
N LYS A 668 17.15 -1.32 21.67
CA LYS A 668 16.19 -2.40 21.38
C LYS A 668 14.93 -1.92 20.66
N MET A 669 14.36 -2.81 19.84
CA MET A 669 13.07 -2.61 19.18
C MET A 669 12.33 -3.94 19.06
N ARG A 670 11.01 -3.95 19.33
CA ARG A 670 10.16 -5.11 19.10
C ARG A 670 9.47 -4.98 17.75
N LEU A 671 9.77 -5.88 16.83
CA LEU A 671 9.16 -5.94 15.51
C LEU A 671 7.88 -6.80 15.56
N ASN A 672 6.82 -6.29 14.93
CA ASN A 672 5.56 -7.02 14.77
C ASN A 672 5.18 -7.30 13.30
N ARG A 673 5.91 -6.70 12.35
CA ARG A 673 5.67 -6.84 10.92
C ARG A 673 6.96 -6.57 10.15
N PHE A 674 7.09 -7.18 8.98
CA PHE A 674 8.03 -6.76 7.96
C PHE A 674 7.28 -6.54 6.65
N ASP A 675 7.77 -5.63 5.82
CA ASP A 675 7.17 -5.37 4.52
C ASP A 675 8.16 -4.86 3.46
N PHE A 676 7.73 -5.02 2.22
CA PHE A 676 8.33 -4.54 0.99
C PHE A 676 7.56 -3.30 0.53
N ASN A 677 8.27 -2.20 0.27
CA ASN A 677 7.68 -0.89 0.01
C ASN A 677 8.29 -0.25 -1.23
N ASN A 678 7.51 0.64 -1.85
CA ASN A 678 8.01 1.54 -2.87
C ASN A 678 8.91 2.61 -2.25
N SER A 679 9.99 2.97 -2.95
CA SER A 679 10.90 4.04 -2.55
C SER A 679 11.46 4.73 -3.80
N PHE A 680 12.27 5.77 -3.58
CA PHE A 680 12.81 6.59 -4.66
C PHE A 680 14.32 6.80 -4.49
N GLY A 681 15.04 6.79 -5.61
CA GLY A 681 16.46 7.13 -5.66
C GLY A 681 16.71 8.58 -5.27
N ALA A 682 17.99 8.97 -5.18
CA ALA A 682 18.39 10.31 -4.73
C ALA A 682 17.83 11.47 -5.58
N ASN A 683 17.51 11.21 -6.85
CA ASN A 683 16.86 12.17 -7.75
C ASN A 683 15.34 12.32 -7.52
N GLY A 684 14.76 11.56 -6.58
CA GLY A 684 13.33 11.56 -6.24
C GLY A 684 12.41 10.92 -7.28
N THR A 685 12.94 10.40 -8.39
CA THR A 685 12.15 9.89 -9.53
C THR A 685 12.53 8.48 -9.95
N ALA A 686 13.78 8.07 -9.76
CA ALA A 686 14.22 6.71 -10.03
C ALA A 686 13.51 5.75 -9.08
N LEU A 687 12.86 4.73 -9.65
CA LEU A 687 12.11 3.76 -8.88
C LEU A 687 13.05 2.77 -8.21
N ILE A 688 12.99 2.69 -6.90
CA ILE A 688 13.68 1.69 -6.09
C ILE A 688 12.69 1.06 -5.11
N PHE A 689 13.11 0.00 -4.44
CA PHE A 689 12.29 -0.70 -3.45
C PHE A 689 13.07 -0.90 -2.17
N ALA A 690 12.38 -0.78 -1.04
CA ALA A 690 12.99 -0.86 0.27
C ALA A 690 12.18 -1.78 1.19
N LEU A 691 12.89 -2.67 1.86
CA LEU A 691 12.31 -3.47 2.93
C LEU A 691 12.44 -2.75 4.26
N ALA A 692 11.40 -2.87 5.07
CA ALA A 692 11.37 -2.35 6.44
C ALA A 692 10.92 -3.44 7.42
N GLY A 693 11.57 -3.48 8.58
CA GLY A 693 10.94 -4.04 9.77
C GLY A 693 10.14 -2.95 10.45
N ARG A 694 8.92 -3.26 10.89
CA ARG A 694 8.04 -2.31 11.57
C ARG A 694 7.77 -2.79 12.99
N GLY A 695 7.78 -1.86 13.94
CA GLY A 695 7.62 -2.21 15.35
C GLY A 695 7.59 -1.02 16.31
N SER A 696 7.75 -1.32 17.59
CA SER A 696 7.84 -0.34 18.67
C SER A 696 9.24 -0.33 19.26
N VAL A 697 9.86 0.85 19.33
CA VAL A 697 11.17 1.05 19.95
C VAL A 697 11.03 0.94 21.47
N LEU A 698 11.96 0.24 22.12
CA LEU A 698 12.04 0.18 23.57
C LEU A 698 12.82 1.41 24.06
N LEU A 699 12.17 2.24 24.86
CA LEU A 699 12.77 3.46 25.41
C LEU A 699 13.06 3.27 26.91
N PRO A 700 14.04 3.99 27.49
CA PRO A 700 14.37 3.91 28.91
C PRO A 700 13.16 4.22 29.81
N LYS A 701 13.11 3.55 30.97
CA LYS A 701 12.09 3.85 32.00
C LYS A 701 12.30 5.22 32.64
N ASP A 702 13.53 5.69 32.67
CA ASP A 702 13.91 6.94 33.32
C ASP A 702 13.86 8.13 32.35
N GLY A 703 13.17 9.20 32.76
CA GLY A 703 13.13 10.47 32.01
C GLY A 703 11.96 10.61 31.03
N ALA A 704 10.86 9.85 31.19
CA ALA A 704 9.60 9.97 30.44
C ALA A 704 9.80 10.18 28.92
N TRP A 705 10.05 9.08 28.22
CA TRP A 705 10.32 9.06 26.78
C TRP A 705 9.09 8.68 25.97
N SER A 706 8.97 9.28 24.78
CA SER A 706 7.93 8.94 23.81
C SER A 706 8.46 9.02 22.38
N MET A 707 7.87 8.22 21.50
CA MET A 707 8.10 8.31 20.06
C MET A 707 7.14 9.35 19.46
N VAL A 708 7.69 10.27 18.68
CA VAL A 708 6.93 11.29 17.96
C VAL A 708 7.19 11.22 16.46
N LYS A 709 6.25 11.76 15.69
CA LYS A 709 6.40 12.04 14.27
C LYS A 709 6.39 13.55 14.05
N HIS A 710 7.14 13.98 13.04
CA HIS A 710 7.26 15.35 12.59
C HIS A 710 6.85 15.42 11.11
N ASP A 711 5.86 16.25 10.81
CA ASP A 711 5.40 16.55 9.45
C ASP A 711 6.21 17.73 8.91
N ARG A 712 7.00 17.53 7.86
CA ARG A 712 7.97 18.53 7.38
C ARG A 712 7.33 19.78 6.78
N ASP A 713 6.18 19.65 6.12
CA ASP A 713 5.46 20.79 5.51
C ASP A 713 4.91 21.70 6.61
N ARG A 714 4.19 21.10 7.57
CA ARG A 714 3.55 21.87 8.64
C ARG A 714 4.48 22.25 9.77
N GLY A 715 5.52 21.48 10.02
CA GLY A 715 6.39 21.58 11.20
C GLY A 715 5.79 21.04 12.49
N ASP A 716 4.64 20.37 12.39
CA ASP A 716 3.92 19.85 13.54
C ASP A 716 4.58 18.58 14.09
N VAL A 717 4.86 18.58 15.39
CA VAL A 717 5.30 17.40 16.13
C VAL A 717 4.09 16.79 16.84
N SER A 718 3.86 15.49 16.63
CA SER A 718 2.73 14.77 17.20
C SER A 718 3.13 13.37 17.68
N PRO A 719 2.44 12.80 18.69
CA PRO A 719 2.74 11.45 19.16
C PRO A 719 2.47 10.42 18.07
N VAL A 720 3.31 9.38 18.01
CA VAL A 720 3.02 8.21 17.17
C VAL A 720 1.86 7.42 17.79
N PRO A 721 0.76 7.16 17.05
CA PRO A 721 -0.34 6.37 17.56
C PRO A 721 0.12 4.97 17.98
N ALA A 722 -0.42 4.42 19.07
CA ALA A 722 -0.04 3.10 19.56
C ALA A 722 -0.29 1.95 18.57
N SER A 723 -1.18 2.15 17.59
CA SER A 723 -1.48 1.20 16.51
C SER A 723 -0.50 1.27 15.33
N LEU A 724 0.35 2.31 15.27
CA LEU A 724 1.27 2.50 14.15
C LEU A 724 2.63 1.87 14.49
N SER A 725 3.03 0.89 13.70
CA SER A 725 4.36 0.30 13.77
C SER A 725 5.36 1.16 13.00
N VAL A 726 6.40 1.63 13.70
CA VAL A 726 7.42 2.51 13.15
C VAL A 726 8.41 1.71 12.28
N PRO A 727 8.76 2.15 11.06
CA PRO A 727 9.68 1.46 10.18
C PRO A 727 11.16 1.70 10.52
N VAL A 728 11.98 0.68 10.26
CA VAL A 728 13.45 0.77 10.24
C VAL A 728 14.00 0.33 8.88
N VAL A 729 14.88 1.16 8.32
CA VAL A 729 15.40 1.01 6.95
C VAL A 729 16.90 1.29 6.89
N ARG A 730 17.61 0.65 5.95
CA ARG A 730 19.03 0.87 5.70
C ARG A 730 19.36 0.71 4.23
N ALA A 731 20.26 1.56 3.73
CA ALA A 731 20.75 1.50 2.37
C ALA A 731 21.68 0.30 2.14
N GLY A 732 21.91 -0.03 0.88
CA GLY A 732 22.60 -1.25 0.44
C GLY A 732 21.74 -2.01 -0.55
N ARG A 733 21.98 -1.78 -1.84
CA ARG A 733 21.29 -2.44 -2.95
C ARG A 733 21.74 -3.90 -3.02
N ARG A 734 20.78 -4.81 -3.20
CA ARG A 734 21.04 -6.24 -3.37
C ARG A 734 21.74 -6.50 -4.71
N GLY A 735 22.91 -7.14 -4.64
CA GLY A 735 23.62 -7.72 -5.78
C GLY A 735 23.85 -9.22 -5.60
N PHE A 736 24.41 -9.88 -6.62
CA PHE A 736 24.71 -11.31 -6.59
C PHE A 736 26.05 -11.60 -7.27
N ASN A 737 26.94 -12.29 -6.56
CA ASN A 737 28.23 -12.77 -7.07
C ASN A 737 28.30 -14.31 -6.99
N ALA A 738 29.42 -14.91 -7.40
CA ALA A 738 29.61 -16.37 -7.33
C ALA A 738 29.47 -16.94 -5.90
N ASP A 739 29.76 -16.14 -4.87
CA ASP A 739 29.71 -16.55 -3.46
C ASP A 739 28.33 -16.31 -2.79
N GLY A 740 27.34 -15.82 -3.53
CA GLY A 740 25.97 -15.56 -3.05
C GLY A 740 25.54 -14.09 -3.09
N PRO A 741 24.49 -13.72 -2.33
CA PRO A 741 23.97 -12.35 -2.30
C PRO A 741 24.97 -11.38 -1.68
N THR A 742 25.17 -10.25 -2.34
CA THR A 742 26.04 -9.15 -1.92
C THR A 742 25.24 -7.87 -1.71
N LEU A 743 25.89 -6.85 -1.16
CA LEU A 743 25.36 -5.49 -1.07
C LEU A 743 26.38 -4.55 -1.72
N ASP A 744 25.91 -3.61 -2.53
CA ASP A 744 26.78 -2.57 -3.12
C ASP A 744 27.45 -1.70 -2.06
N THR A 745 26.72 -1.42 -0.98
CA THR A 745 27.14 -0.68 0.19
C THR A 745 27.14 -1.65 1.37
N PRO A 746 28.32 -2.03 1.90
CA PRO A 746 28.41 -2.88 3.07
C PRO A 746 27.63 -2.29 4.25
N ILE A 747 27.04 -3.15 5.08
CA ILE A 747 26.25 -2.71 6.23
C ILE A 747 27.02 -1.84 7.24
N ALA A 748 28.35 -2.00 7.30
CA ALA A 748 29.22 -1.19 8.16
C ALA A 748 29.38 0.25 7.66
N ASN A 749 29.07 0.51 6.39
CA ASN A 749 29.21 1.83 5.75
C ASN A 749 27.86 2.54 5.58
N ALA A 750 26.78 2.02 6.16
CA ALA A 750 25.44 2.57 6.01
C ALA A 750 24.72 2.61 7.36
N LEU A 751 24.12 3.76 7.69
CA LEU A 751 23.34 3.94 8.92
C LEU A 751 22.00 3.22 8.83
N LEU A 752 21.64 2.49 9.90
CA LEU A 752 20.29 2.01 10.12
C LEU A 752 19.43 3.17 10.67
N ARG A 753 18.34 3.51 9.99
CA ARG A 753 17.52 4.68 10.33
C ARG A 753 16.09 4.27 10.66
N ILE A 754 15.50 4.98 11.61
CA ILE A 754 14.06 4.93 11.85
C ILE A 754 13.41 5.98 10.94
N ALA A 755 12.99 5.56 9.76
CA ALA A 755 12.48 6.43 8.71
C ALA A 755 11.53 5.66 7.79
N GLU A 756 10.57 6.36 7.17
CA GLU A 756 9.72 5.72 6.16
C GLU A 756 10.56 5.23 4.97
N PRO A 757 10.19 4.10 4.34
CA PRO A 757 10.95 3.53 3.22
C PRO A 757 11.15 4.49 2.05
N THR A 758 10.22 5.42 1.82
CA THR A 758 10.34 6.47 0.79
C THR A 758 11.53 7.39 1.02
N GLU A 759 11.93 7.61 2.29
CA GLU A 759 13.05 8.45 2.70
C GLU A 759 14.40 7.70 2.71
N LEU A 760 14.46 6.50 2.11
CA LEU A 760 15.68 5.73 2.11
C LEU A 760 16.80 6.47 1.35
N LEU A 761 16.57 6.90 0.11
CA LEU A 761 17.59 7.58 -0.68
C LEU A 761 17.18 8.98 -1.15
N ARG A 762 15.88 9.29 -1.23
CA ARG A 762 15.40 10.59 -1.71
C ARG A 762 15.80 11.72 -0.75
N ASN A 763 15.95 12.92 -1.31
CA ASN A 763 16.05 14.13 -0.50
C ASN A 763 14.68 14.47 0.12
N PRO A 764 14.64 15.03 1.35
CA PRO A 764 13.39 15.42 1.99
C PRO A 764 12.56 16.40 1.15
N VAL A 765 11.25 16.21 1.10
CA VAL A 765 10.26 17.06 0.41
C VAL A 765 9.12 17.43 1.37
N GLU A 766 8.15 18.24 0.94
CA GLU A 766 7.03 18.69 1.80
C GLU A 766 6.27 17.52 2.46
N ASP A 767 6.02 16.42 1.75
CA ASP A 767 5.32 15.25 2.29
C ASP A 767 6.19 14.32 3.19
N THR A 768 7.43 14.70 3.50
CA THR A 768 8.33 13.91 4.33
C THR A 768 7.88 13.88 5.78
N VAL A 769 7.77 12.66 6.32
CA VAL A 769 7.52 12.41 7.75
C VAL A 769 8.80 11.92 8.40
N ASN A 770 9.23 12.62 9.45
CA ASN A 770 10.39 12.23 10.26
C ASN A 770 9.93 11.63 11.59
N TYR A 771 10.71 10.70 12.14
CA TYR A 771 10.50 10.17 13.49
C TYR A 771 11.51 10.78 14.46
N GLY A 772 11.17 10.81 15.74
CA GLY A 772 12.06 11.31 16.78
C GLY A 772 11.74 10.77 18.17
N PHE A 773 12.74 10.86 19.05
CA PHE A 773 12.56 10.57 20.46
C PHE A 773 12.33 11.87 21.21
N LEU A 774 11.19 11.98 21.88
CA LEU A 774 10.85 13.12 22.72
C LEU A 774 11.01 12.73 24.19
N GLN A 775 11.92 13.41 24.87
CA GLN A 775 12.05 13.38 26.31
C GLN A 775 11.21 14.49 26.93
N SER A 776 10.43 14.18 27.95
CA SER A 776 9.77 15.19 28.77
C SER A 776 10.37 15.22 30.16
N THR A 777 10.91 16.37 30.55
CA THR A 777 11.12 16.72 31.94
C THR A 777 9.87 17.47 32.41
N ASP A 778 9.52 17.48 33.70
CA ASP A 778 8.23 18.02 34.18
C ASP A 778 7.91 19.44 33.67
N THR A 779 8.95 20.24 33.40
CA THR A 779 8.82 21.62 32.93
C THR A 779 9.35 21.88 31.53
N GLN A 780 10.11 20.96 30.92
CA GLN A 780 10.86 21.22 29.69
C GLN A 780 10.85 19.95 28.80
N LYS A 781 11.13 20.09 27.50
CA LYS A 781 11.14 18.95 26.56
C LYS A 781 12.36 19.00 25.68
N ALA A 782 12.91 17.84 25.35
CA ALA A 782 14.01 17.69 24.40
C ALA A 782 13.62 16.68 23.31
N LEU A 783 13.80 17.08 22.05
CA LEU A 783 13.45 16.30 20.86
C LEU A 783 14.72 15.92 20.09
N PHE A 784 14.91 14.62 19.89
CA PHE A 784 15.96 14.04 19.08
C PHE A 784 15.34 13.47 17.80
N LEU A 785 15.30 14.28 16.74
CA LEU A 785 14.70 13.91 15.46
C LEU A 785 15.64 13.03 14.62
N THR A 786 15.13 12.30 13.64
CA THR A 786 15.87 11.46 12.66
C THR A 786 16.90 10.51 13.30
N PRO A 787 16.47 9.62 14.23
CA PRO A 787 17.38 8.73 14.93
C PRO A 787 17.99 7.68 13.97
N ALA A 788 19.31 7.54 14.05
CA ALA A 788 20.13 6.66 13.23
C ALA A 788 21.17 5.91 14.06
N PHE A 789 21.59 4.73 13.60
CA PHE A 789 22.51 3.84 14.31
C PHE A 789 23.58 3.31 13.36
N GLU A 790 24.83 3.38 13.81
CA GLU A 790 25.99 2.79 13.14
C GLU A 790 26.28 1.38 13.69
N LEU A 791 26.73 0.47 12.83
CA LEU A 791 26.93 -0.93 13.19
C LEU A 791 27.96 -1.09 14.32
N GLY A 792 27.54 -1.70 15.43
CA GLY A 792 28.40 -2.02 16.57
C GLY A 792 28.81 -0.81 17.42
N GLN A 793 28.30 0.39 17.13
CA GLN A 793 28.54 1.59 17.92
C GLN A 793 27.37 1.79 18.89
N PRO A 794 27.60 1.81 20.21
CA PRO A 794 26.53 1.99 21.19
C PRO A 794 26.11 3.46 21.30
N LYS A 795 25.75 4.08 20.18
CA LYS A 795 25.45 5.50 20.08
C LYS A 795 24.23 5.74 19.21
N LEU A 796 23.43 6.72 19.62
CA LEU A 796 22.39 7.34 18.83
C LEU A 796 22.99 8.48 18.02
N PHE A 797 22.79 8.42 16.70
CA PHE A 797 23.18 9.47 15.77
C PHE A 797 21.96 10.22 15.24
N SER A 798 22.16 11.45 14.78
CA SER A 798 21.15 12.17 14.01
C SER A 798 21.79 13.23 13.10
N LYS A 799 21.21 13.43 11.91
CA LYS A 799 21.51 14.59 11.05
C LYS A 799 20.85 15.89 11.52
N THR A 800 19.82 15.78 12.35
CA THR A 800 19.06 16.94 12.87
C THR A 800 19.66 17.34 14.23
N PRO A 801 19.91 18.63 14.49
CA PRO A 801 20.33 19.07 15.82
C PRO A 801 19.29 18.68 16.88
N PRO A 802 19.70 18.26 18.10
CA PRO A 802 18.76 18.10 19.21
C PRO A 802 18.06 19.43 19.50
N LEU A 803 16.74 19.38 19.63
CA LEU A 803 15.90 20.55 19.86
C LEU A 803 15.39 20.55 21.29
N PHE A 804 15.26 21.73 21.86
CA PHE A 804 14.84 21.92 23.24
C PHE A 804 13.73 22.97 23.32
N ALA A 805 12.77 22.72 24.19
CA ALA A 805 11.69 23.64 24.49
C ALA A 805 11.58 23.80 26.01
N ASP A 806 11.69 25.03 26.47
CA ASP A 806 11.45 25.37 27.87
C ASP A 806 9.95 25.41 28.19
N ALA A 807 9.64 25.59 29.48
CA ALA A 807 8.26 25.68 29.97
C ALA A 807 7.43 26.72 29.22
N PHE A 808 8.06 27.81 28.79
CA PHE A 808 7.42 28.99 28.27
C PHE A 808 7.06 28.84 26.79
N ARG A 809 7.96 28.26 25.99
CA ARG A 809 7.69 27.85 24.61
C ARG A 809 6.62 26.76 24.54
N ILE A 810 6.63 25.82 25.50
CA ILE A 810 5.60 24.76 25.58
C ILE A 810 4.21 25.37 25.84
N VAL A 811 4.11 26.42 26.66
CA VAL A 811 2.83 27.09 26.93
C VAL A 811 2.23 27.77 25.70
N ASN A 812 3.07 28.34 24.83
CA ASN A 812 2.62 28.97 23.58
C ASN A 812 2.38 27.96 22.43
N THR A 813 2.64 26.68 22.68
CA THR A 813 2.61 25.63 21.65
C THR A 813 1.20 25.03 21.50
N LYS A 814 0.78 24.76 20.26
CA LYS A 814 -0.48 24.08 19.92
C LYS A 814 -0.41 22.54 19.92
N GLY A 815 0.79 21.98 19.92
CA GLY A 815 1.08 20.54 19.89
C GLY A 815 1.82 20.02 21.14
N ILE A 816 2.42 18.83 21.05
CA ILE A 816 3.20 18.23 22.16
C ILE A 816 4.61 18.84 22.29
N PHE A 817 5.08 19.50 21.24
CA PHE A 817 6.35 20.22 21.13
C PHE A 817 6.14 21.43 20.19
N PRO A 818 6.90 22.53 20.33
CA PRO A 818 6.79 23.68 19.44
C PRO A 818 6.86 23.28 17.98
N ASN A 819 6.20 24.06 17.13
CA ASN A 819 6.33 23.87 15.69
C ASN A 819 7.79 24.12 15.29
N ILE A 820 8.41 23.13 14.64
CA ILE A 820 9.84 23.17 14.31
C ILE A 820 10.10 23.43 12.82
N GLY A 821 9.12 23.97 12.09
CA GLY A 821 9.25 24.24 10.66
C GLY A 821 9.68 22.98 9.89
N ASN A 822 10.67 23.10 9.01
CA ASN A 822 11.15 21.93 8.28
C ASN A 822 12.14 21.05 9.07
N GLY A 823 12.48 21.42 10.31
CA GLY A 823 13.38 20.69 11.20
C GLY A 823 14.84 20.66 10.77
N THR A 824 15.24 21.45 9.77
CA THR A 824 16.62 21.45 9.23
C THR A 824 17.19 22.85 9.02
N THR A 825 16.53 23.68 8.22
CA THR A 825 16.91 25.09 8.00
C THR A 825 16.02 26.04 8.78
N ASP A 826 14.81 25.60 9.10
CA ASP A 826 13.87 26.28 9.97
C ASP A 826 13.59 25.36 11.15
N LEU A 827 13.68 25.90 12.36
CA LEU A 827 13.45 25.22 13.63
C LEU A 827 12.28 25.84 14.41
N GLY A 828 11.55 26.78 13.77
CA GLY A 828 10.47 27.54 14.38
C GLY A 828 10.88 28.18 15.69
N GLU A 829 10.13 27.88 16.75
CA GLU A 829 10.37 28.44 18.09
C GLU A 829 11.29 27.58 18.96
N ALA A 830 11.72 26.40 18.50
CA ALA A 830 12.55 25.50 19.28
C ALA A 830 14.01 25.99 19.39
N ILE A 831 14.64 25.70 20.53
CA ILE A 831 16.04 26.01 20.79
C ILE A 831 16.91 24.86 20.28
N SER A 832 17.85 25.15 19.38
CA SER A 832 18.88 24.17 19.00
C SER A 832 19.89 24.01 20.13
N LEU A 833 20.20 22.78 20.53
CA LEU A 833 21.33 22.49 21.43
C LEU A 833 22.70 22.50 20.73
N ILE A 834 22.72 22.84 19.44
CA ILE A 834 23.94 23.04 18.65
C ILE A 834 23.95 24.51 18.20
N SER A 835 24.74 25.34 18.88
CA SER A 835 24.91 26.77 18.55
C SER A 835 26.17 27.02 17.73
N ASN A 836 27.30 26.40 18.09
CA ASN A 836 28.61 26.62 17.45
C ASN A 836 29.10 25.41 16.64
N GLY A 837 28.41 24.27 16.70
CA GLY A 837 28.78 23.04 15.98
C GLY A 837 29.89 22.23 16.68
N THR A 838 30.25 22.61 17.91
CA THR A 838 31.27 21.92 18.73
C THR A 838 30.67 21.23 19.95
N GLU A 839 29.37 21.37 20.18
CA GLU A 839 28.67 20.85 21.35
C GLU A 839 28.56 19.32 21.33
N PHE A 840 28.58 18.72 20.14
CA PHE A 840 28.56 17.27 19.92
C PHE A 840 29.66 16.88 18.92
N LEU A 841 30.13 15.62 19.00
CA LEU A 841 31.05 15.08 18.01
C LEU A 841 30.29 14.69 16.73
N GLN A 842 30.97 14.72 15.58
CA GLN A 842 30.41 14.21 14.33
C GLN A 842 30.77 12.73 14.14
N GLY A 843 29.82 11.94 13.66
CA GLY A 843 30.01 10.54 13.30
C GLY A 843 30.82 10.37 12.00
N GLY A 844 31.30 9.15 11.76
CA GLY A 844 32.10 8.82 10.58
C GLY A 844 31.29 8.62 9.30
N LEU A 845 29.99 8.39 9.41
CA LEU A 845 29.06 8.18 8.30
C LEU A 845 28.16 9.40 8.07
N GLN A 846 27.47 9.41 6.93
CA GLN A 846 26.51 10.47 6.56
C GLN A 846 25.11 9.88 6.41
N ASP A 847 24.09 10.71 6.68
CA ASP A 847 22.68 10.42 6.39
C ASP A 847 22.18 11.36 5.28
N ALA A 848 21.80 10.80 4.13
CA ALA A 848 21.35 11.54 2.96
C ALA A 848 22.33 12.66 2.53
N GLY A 849 23.64 12.40 2.64
CA GLY A 849 24.71 13.36 2.31
C GLY A 849 24.99 14.42 3.38
N GLN A 850 24.31 14.36 4.54
CA GLN A 850 24.58 15.25 5.68
C GLN A 850 25.39 14.53 6.76
N ALA A 851 26.30 15.27 7.41
CA ALA A 851 27.01 14.77 8.59
C ALA A 851 26.01 14.49 9.73
N VAL A 852 26.26 13.43 10.49
CA VAL A 852 25.45 13.08 11.66
C VAL A 852 26.22 13.41 12.95
N TRP A 853 25.50 13.84 13.98
CA TRP A 853 26.04 14.11 15.31
C TRP A 853 25.91 12.88 16.20
N GLU A 854 26.90 12.65 17.07
CA GLU A 854 26.85 11.66 18.15
C GLU A 854 26.09 12.26 19.35
N LEU A 855 24.85 11.82 19.59
CA LEU A 855 23.96 12.49 20.52
C LEU A 855 23.87 11.80 21.88
N MET A 856 23.64 10.49 21.88
CA MET A 856 23.47 9.72 23.12
C MET A 856 24.27 8.42 23.05
N ASP A 857 24.88 8.02 24.15
CA ASP A 857 25.37 6.67 24.39
C ASP A 857 24.19 5.80 24.85
N VAL A 858 24.05 4.63 24.24
CA VAL A 858 22.99 3.65 24.47
C VAL A 858 23.59 2.40 25.11
N THR A 859 24.19 2.56 26.29
CA THR A 859 24.76 1.46 27.07
C THR A 859 23.73 0.84 28.02
N GLY A 860 23.70 -0.49 28.08
CA GLY A 860 22.91 -1.25 29.03
C GLY A 860 23.79 -2.05 29.98
N ALA A 861 23.90 -1.63 31.24
CA ALA A 861 24.14 -2.52 32.38
C ALA A 861 23.92 -1.79 33.71
N ILE A 862 23.14 -2.38 34.62
CA ILE A 862 23.60 -3.08 35.83
C ILE A 862 22.49 -4.10 36.24
N ASP A 863 22.91 -5.35 36.50
CA ASP A 863 22.20 -6.43 37.22
C ASP A 863 20.69 -6.63 36.97
N ASN A 864 20.38 -7.49 35.98
CA ASN A 864 19.20 -8.38 35.89
C ASN A 864 17.78 -7.82 36.10
N ALA A 865 17.55 -6.49 36.15
CA ALA A 865 16.19 -5.97 36.30
C ALA A 865 15.88 -4.61 35.62
N GLN A 866 16.86 -3.85 35.10
CA GLN A 866 16.60 -2.56 34.47
C GLN A 866 16.98 -2.52 32.98
N ALA A 867 15.98 -2.14 32.18
CA ALA A 867 15.94 -2.19 30.73
C ALA A 867 16.38 -0.85 30.15
N GLN A 868 17.59 -0.81 29.58
CA GLN A 868 18.11 0.24 28.69
C GLN A 868 18.25 1.65 29.30
N GLY A 869 19.46 2.23 29.25
CA GLY A 869 19.75 3.59 29.70
C GLY A 869 20.30 4.47 28.59
N TYR A 870 20.17 5.79 28.73
CA TYR A 870 20.79 6.77 27.83
C TYR A 870 21.74 7.70 28.61
N ASN A 871 22.86 8.05 27.98
CA ASN A 871 23.78 9.07 28.46
C ASN A 871 24.08 10.10 27.36
N LEU A 872 23.84 11.40 27.63
CA LEU A 872 24.00 12.47 26.64
C LEU A 872 25.49 12.76 26.38
N LEU A 873 25.92 12.71 25.12
CA LEU A 873 27.33 12.87 24.72
C LEU A 873 27.72 14.33 24.44
N LYS A 874 27.44 15.22 25.39
CA LYS A 874 27.79 16.65 25.26
C LYS A 874 29.28 16.91 25.49
N GLN A 875 29.87 17.79 24.69
CA GLN A 875 31.25 18.30 24.86
C GLN A 875 31.27 19.59 25.69
N ALA A 876 30.18 20.37 25.63
CA ALA A 876 30.03 21.59 26.39
C ALA A 876 29.52 21.31 27.82
N ALA A 877 29.98 22.09 28.80
CA ALA A 877 29.48 21.99 30.17
C ALA A 877 28.00 22.40 30.26
N THR A 878 27.65 23.48 29.57
CA THR A 878 26.30 24.05 29.43
C THR A 878 26.05 24.41 27.97
N PHE A 879 24.77 24.49 27.58
CA PHE A 879 24.35 24.94 26.26
C PHE A 879 23.95 26.42 26.31
N ASP A 880 24.25 27.17 25.26
CA ASP A 880 23.86 28.57 25.18
C ASP A 880 22.35 28.70 24.96
N LEU A 881 21.69 29.56 25.75
CA LEU A 881 20.30 29.93 25.50
C LEU A 881 20.22 31.11 24.52
N PRO A 882 19.12 31.26 23.76
CA PRO A 882 18.99 32.31 22.76
C PRO A 882 19.08 33.70 23.40
N ASN A 883 19.86 34.61 22.81
CA ASN A 883 20.00 35.98 23.30
C ASN A 883 18.81 36.91 22.93
N THR A 884 17.73 36.33 22.42
CA THR A 884 16.53 37.01 21.94
C THR A 884 15.41 36.92 22.97
N GLU A 885 14.60 37.97 23.04
CA GLU A 885 13.38 37.99 23.83
C GLU A 885 12.35 36.99 23.27
N PHE A 886 11.65 36.27 24.14
CA PHE A 886 10.53 35.41 23.76
C PHE A 886 9.23 35.95 24.36
N GLU A 887 8.33 36.41 23.50
CA GLU A 887 7.06 37.02 23.91
C GLU A 887 6.05 35.95 24.32
N LEU A 888 5.52 36.07 25.54
CA LEU A 888 4.44 35.21 26.04
C LEU A 888 3.07 35.83 25.77
N ILE A 889 2.94 37.12 26.01
CA ILE A 889 1.71 37.90 25.87
C ILE A 889 2.05 39.30 25.38
N ASP A 890 1.30 39.80 24.38
CA ASP A 890 1.26 41.21 23.99
C ASP A 890 -0.21 41.63 23.80
N VAL A 891 -0.66 42.61 24.58
CA VAL A 891 -2.03 43.12 24.56
C VAL A 891 -2.03 44.62 24.27
N GLY A 892 -2.67 44.99 23.15
CA GLY A 892 -2.98 46.37 22.81
C GLY A 892 -1.78 47.19 22.34
N ASP A 893 -1.06 46.71 21.33
CA ASP A 893 0.10 47.37 20.71
C ASP A 893 1.17 47.80 21.74
N GLY A 894 1.61 46.88 22.60
CA GLY A 894 2.69 47.13 23.56
C GLY A 894 2.27 47.79 24.88
N ASN A 895 0.98 47.99 25.14
CA ASN A 895 0.51 48.52 26.42
C ASN A 895 0.61 47.53 27.58
N PHE A 896 0.65 46.22 27.31
CA PHE A 896 0.92 45.20 28.31
C PHE A 896 1.65 44.03 27.64
N ARG A 897 2.89 43.79 28.05
CA ARG A 897 3.72 42.69 27.51
C ARG A 897 4.25 41.86 28.66
N ILE A 898 4.22 40.54 28.48
CA ILE A 898 4.99 39.60 29.29
C ILE A 898 5.91 38.86 28.34
N TYR A 899 7.21 38.94 28.61
CA TYR A 899 8.21 38.29 27.77
C TYR A 899 9.39 37.79 28.62
N ILE A 900 10.21 36.96 27.99
CA ILE A 900 11.33 36.28 28.65
C ILE A 900 12.63 36.71 28.01
N GLU A 901 13.58 37.01 28.86
CA GLU A 901 14.97 37.25 28.51
C GLU A 901 15.85 36.12 29.06
N TYR A 902 16.76 35.62 28.25
CA TYR A 902 17.78 34.66 28.68
C TYR A 902 19.07 35.41 29.03
N LYS A 903 18.98 36.34 29.99
CA LYS A 903 20.09 37.17 30.48
C LYS A 903 20.01 37.40 31.99
N GLY A 904 21.14 37.25 32.67
CA GLY A 904 21.34 37.51 34.09
C GLY A 904 22.24 38.72 34.31
N LYS A 905 22.49 39.08 35.58
CA LYS A 905 23.48 40.10 35.94
C LYS A 905 24.68 39.49 36.63
N GLY A 906 25.87 39.75 36.10
CA GLY A 906 27.15 39.32 36.65
C GLY A 906 27.70 40.31 37.68
N ALA A 907 28.83 39.93 38.30
CA ALA A 907 29.58 40.81 39.19
C ALA A 907 29.98 42.10 38.45
N GLY A 908 29.46 43.25 38.90
CA GLY A 908 29.67 44.55 38.24
C GLY A 908 28.51 45.05 37.38
N ASN A 909 27.32 44.44 37.47
CA ASN A 909 26.09 44.89 36.79
C ASN A 909 26.12 44.71 35.25
N THR A 910 26.97 43.81 34.74
CA THR A 910 27.07 43.46 33.32
C THR A 910 26.14 42.29 32.98
N ASP A 911 25.49 42.34 31.82
CA ASP A 911 24.63 41.24 31.36
C ASP A 911 25.45 39.98 31.10
N VAL A 912 25.01 38.86 31.68
CA VAL A 912 25.57 37.52 31.47
C VAL A 912 24.54 36.71 30.69
N PRO A 913 24.91 36.05 29.57
CA PRO A 913 23.97 35.24 28.80
C PRO A 913 23.42 34.06 29.61
N GLY A 914 22.22 33.63 29.24
CA GLY A 914 21.57 32.42 29.74
C GLY A 914 22.27 31.16 29.30
N ASP A 915 22.33 30.19 30.20
CA ASP A 915 22.92 28.88 29.96
C ASP A 915 21.99 27.75 30.39
N LEU A 916 22.13 26.59 29.76
CA LEU A 916 21.33 25.40 30.02
C LEU A 916 22.25 24.24 30.38
N ASP A 917 22.25 23.82 31.64
CA ASP A 917 22.83 22.54 32.07
C ASP A 917 21.80 21.42 31.89
N PHE A 918 21.61 21.02 30.64
CA PHE A 918 20.87 19.84 30.26
C PHE A 918 21.80 18.62 30.22
N SER A 919 21.39 17.52 30.85
CA SER A 919 22.12 16.26 30.81
C SER A 919 21.17 15.09 31.11
N ILE A 920 21.43 13.98 30.43
CA ILE A 920 20.74 12.71 30.64
C ILE A 920 21.83 11.71 30.97
N ASN A 921 21.69 10.97 32.07
CA ASN A 921 22.58 9.86 32.42
C ASN A 921 21.81 8.84 33.23
N SER A 922 21.04 7.96 32.57
CA SER A 922 20.21 6.96 33.26
C SER A 922 21.00 6.02 34.19
N LEU A 923 22.33 5.98 34.07
CA LEU A 923 23.23 5.14 34.87
C LEU A 923 23.88 5.89 36.04
N ALA A 924 23.51 7.15 36.28
CA ALA A 924 24.03 7.93 37.40
C ALA A 924 23.62 7.31 38.75
N THR A 925 24.57 7.23 39.70
CA THR A 925 24.35 6.68 41.05
C THR A 925 23.37 7.54 41.86
N GLU A 926 23.42 8.86 41.67
CA GLU A 926 22.55 9.82 42.33
C GLU A 926 21.28 10.03 41.49
N VAL A 927 20.10 9.91 42.12
CA VAL A 927 18.81 10.05 41.43
C VAL A 927 18.71 11.37 40.68
N ALA A 928 19.17 12.46 41.30
CA ALA A 928 19.14 13.82 40.74
C ALA A 928 19.99 14.00 39.47
N ASP A 929 21.01 13.15 39.27
CA ASP A 929 21.90 13.24 38.11
C ASP A 929 21.45 12.33 36.96
N THR A 930 20.41 11.51 37.18
CA THR A 930 19.91 10.63 36.12
C THR A 930 19.27 11.38 34.96
N TRP A 931 18.64 12.52 35.24
CA TRP A 931 18.39 13.59 34.28
C TRP A 931 18.36 14.93 35.02
N LYS A 932 18.93 15.96 34.38
CA LYS A 932 18.93 17.35 34.85
C LYS A 932 18.68 18.30 33.69
N SER A 933 17.99 19.39 33.99
CA SER A 933 17.60 20.40 33.02
C SER A 933 17.53 21.76 33.73
N ARG A 934 18.71 22.31 34.04
CA ARG A 934 18.82 23.57 34.79
C ARG A 934 19.06 24.72 33.83
N MET A 935 18.21 25.74 33.87
CA MET A 935 18.39 26.94 33.08
C MET A 935 18.88 28.07 33.99
N GLY A 936 20.07 28.58 33.73
CA GLY A 936 20.61 29.74 34.42
C GLY A 936 20.16 31.05 33.79
N ASN A 937 20.09 32.10 34.62
CA ASN A 937 19.98 33.49 34.16
C ASN A 937 18.73 33.78 33.29
N ILE A 938 17.56 33.37 33.76
CA ILE A 938 16.27 33.68 33.11
C ILE A 938 15.66 34.93 33.77
N GLY A 939 15.21 35.88 32.97
CA GLY A 939 14.43 37.05 33.38
C GLY A 939 13.01 37.00 32.82
N LEU A 940 12.00 36.99 33.69
CA LEU A 940 10.62 37.25 33.30
C LEU A 940 10.35 38.75 33.42
N VAL A 941 10.00 39.40 32.31
CA VAL A 941 9.79 40.85 32.25
C VAL A 941 8.31 41.14 32.03
N VAL A 942 7.80 42.13 32.77
CA VAL A 942 6.44 42.64 32.65
C VAL A 942 6.50 44.13 32.31
N ASP A 943 5.91 44.50 31.17
CA ASP A 943 5.66 45.88 30.76
C ASP A 943 4.18 46.21 31.01
N LEU A 944 3.89 47.42 31.49
CA LEU A 944 2.52 47.86 31.75
C LEU A 944 2.34 49.36 31.49
N ALA A 945 1.32 49.71 30.73
CA ALA A 945 0.87 51.08 30.48
C ALA A 945 1.98 52.03 29.99
N GLY A 946 2.90 51.53 29.15
CA GLY A 946 4.03 52.29 28.61
C GLY A 946 5.24 52.42 29.54
N ILE A 947 5.22 51.76 30.71
CA ILE A 947 6.38 51.60 31.59
C ILE A 947 7.08 50.30 31.20
N ASP A 948 8.20 50.43 30.51
CA ASP A 948 9.05 49.29 30.16
C ASP A 948 9.70 48.70 31.42
N ARG A 949 9.76 47.37 31.50
CA ARG A 949 10.38 46.62 32.60
C ARG A 949 9.85 47.02 33.98
N LEU A 950 8.55 47.27 34.09
CA LEU A 950 7.88 47.60 35.36
C LEU A 950 8.34 46.65 36.48
N MET A 951 8.38 45.37 36.17
CA MET A 951 8.92 44.32 37.02
C MET A 951 9.72 43.33 36.18
N THR A 952 10.97 43.09 36.57
CA THR A 952 11.78 41.98 36.06
C THR A 952 12.06 41.00 37.20
N ILE A 953 11.70 39.74 37.02
CA ILE A 953 12.02 38.67 37.96
C ILE A 953 13.15 37.85 37.37
N ARG A 954 14.33 37.93 37.98
CA ARG A 954 15.53 37.19 37.58
C ARG A 954 15.80 36.01 38.51
N GLY A 955 16.46 34.99 37.97
CA GLY A 955 16.78 33.78 38.70
C GLY A 955 17.06 32.61 37.77
N SER A 956 17.33 31.46 38.37
CA SER A 956 17.64 30.23 37.65
C SER A 956 16.54 29.20 37.89
N TRP A 957 16.23 28.41 36.87
CA TRP A 957 15.28 27.31 36.94
C TRP A 957 16.02 26.00 37.25
N ASP A 958 15.77 25.39 38.41
CA ASP A 958 16.37 24.08 38.76
C ASP A 958 15.33 22.97 38.54
N SER A 959 15.55 22.13 37.53
CA SER A 959 14.77 20.93 37.26
C SER A 959 15.68 19.70 37.21
N LYS A 960 15.36 18.68 38.03
CA LYS A 960 16.13 17.44 38.16
C LYS A 960 15.24 16.30 38.66
N LYS A 961 15.59 15.05 38.39
CA LYS A 961 14.78 13.91 38.82
C LYS A 961 14.67 13.84 40.35
N GLY A 962 13.45 13.59 40.83
CA GLY A 962 13.17 13.39 42.27
C GLY A 962 13.02 14.67 43.09
N ALA A 963 13.12 15.85 42.47
CA ALA A 963 12.79 17.12 43.08
C ALA A 963 11.77 17.87 42.20
N GLU A 964 10.80 18.55 42.83
CA GLU A 964 9.92 19.44 42.09
C GLU A 964 10.74 20.57 41.46
N ALA A 965 10.38 20.96 40.25
CA ALA A 965 11.02 22.09 39.59
C ALA A 965 10.78 23.37 40.40
N THR A 966 11.85 24.10 40.70
CA THR A 966 11.78 25.32 41.52
C THR A 966 12.55 26.46 40.88
N TYR A 967 12.16 27.69 41.25
CA TYR A 967 12.87 28.91 40.91
C TYR A 967 13.56 29.46 42.17
N PRO A 968 14.72 28.90 42.57
CA PRO A 968 15.39 29.26 43.80
C PRO A 968 15.85 30.74 43.81
N GLN A 969 15.51 31.45 44.90
CA GLN A 969 15.95 32.83 45.19
C GLN A 969 15.68 33.84 44.05
N PRO A 970 14.41 34.09 43.68
CA PRO A 970 14.05 35.11 42.70
C PRO A 970 14.54 36.49 43.15
N GLU A 971 15.26 37.19 42.28
CA GLU A 971 15.63 38.60 42.44
C GLU A 971 14.64 39.46 41.64
N ILE A 972 14.14 40.54 42.23
CA ILE A 972 13.20 41.44 41.56
C ILE A 972 13.88 42.77 41.31
N GLU A 973 13.88 43.19 40.05
CA GLU A 973 14.30 44.50 39.62
C GLU A 973 13.07 45.31 39.19
N PHE A 974 13.01 46.57 39.63
CA PHE A 974 11.95 47.51 39.22
C PHE A 974 12.46 48.46 38.14
N SER A 975 11.54 49.00 37.35
CA SER A 975 11.85 50.02 36.35
C SER A 975 12.49 51.26 36.99
N PRO A 976 13.47 51.91 36.34
CA PRO A 976 14.03 53.20 36.78
C PRO A 976 12.96 54.28 37.01
N GLU A 977 11.83 54.19 36.31
CA GLU A 977 10.72 55.15 36.43
C GLU A 977 10.01 55.08 37.79
N LEU A 978 10.14 53.95 38.51
CA LEU A 978 9.62 53.78 39.87
C LEU A 978 10.60 54.26 40.95
N GLN A 979 11.86 54.55 40.59
CA GLN A 979 12.90 54.97 41.53
C GLN A 979 12.50 56.20 42.37
N PRO A 980 11.88 57.27 41.82
CA PRO A 980 11.48 58.42 42.64
C PRO A 980 10.46 58.08 43.74
N VAL A 981 9.58 57.10 43.50
CA VAL A 981 8.60 56.64 44.48
C VAL A 981 9.30 55.80 45.55
N ILE A 982 10.23 54.92 45.13
CA ILE A 982 11.06 54.13 46.02
C ILE A 982 11.88 55.05 46.93
N ASP A 983 12.49 56.11 46.38
CA ASP A 983 13.26 57.11 47.13
C ASP A 983 12.39 57.85 48.17
N ILE A 984 11.13 58.19 47.84
CA ILE A 984 10.19 58.81 48.80
C ILE A 984 9.86 57.85 49.95
N LEU A 985 9.66 56.56 49.65
CA LEU A 985 9.43 55.53 50.66
C LEU A 985 10.69 55.33 51.54
N GLU A 986 11.88 55.38 50.96
CA GLU A 986 13.16 55.34 51.68
C GLU A 986 13.40 56.59 52.56
N ILE A 987 12.99 57.78 52.11
CA ILE A 987 13.04 59.01 52.94
C ILE A 987 12.12 58.88 54.16
N LEU A 988 10.90 58.36 53.97
CA LEU A 988 9.97 58.08 55.08
C LEU A 988 10.55 57.01 56.04
N GLN A 989 11.38 56.09 55.53
CA GLN A 989 12.07 55.04 56.29
C GLN A 989 13.31 55.55 57.05
N GLN A 990 14.08 56.50 56.51
CA GLN A 990 15.21 57.12 57.24
C GLN A 990 14.76 57.79 58.55
N LEU A 991 13.49 58.19 58.63
CA LEU A 991 12.85 58.70 59.85
C LEU A 991 12.35 57.58 60.79
N GLN A 992 12.29 56.33 60.33
CA GLN A 992 11.72 55.15 61.02
C GLN A 992 12.79 54.24 61.67
N GLY A 993 14.07 54.35 61.28
CA GLY A 993 15.20 53.63 61.91
C GLY A 993 15.20 52.10 61.77
N GLY A 994 14.39 51.52 60.88
CA GLY A 994 14.23 50.06 60.69
C GLY A 994 14.96 49.47 59.48
N ASP A 995 15.26 48.16 59.54
CA ASP A 995 15.91 47.35 58.50
C ASP A 995 14.96 47.03 57.32
N TYR A 996 15.01 47.88 56.29
CA TYR A 996 14.20 47.75 55.08
C TYR A 996 14.70 46.64 54.14
N ALA A 997 15.98 46.26 54.20
CA ALA A 997 16.47 45.11 53.43
C ALA A 997 15.78 43.81 53.87
N GLY A 998 15.50 43.65 55.17
CA GLY A 998 14.72 42.54 55.71
C GLY A 998 13.21 42.62 55.41
N ALA A 999 12.61 43.83 55.45
CA ALA A 999 11.17 44.02 55.18
C ALA A 999 10.81 43.90 53.69
N VAL A 1000 11.70 44.36 52.81
CA VAL A 1000 11.61 44.13 51.36
C VAL A 1000 11.87 42.65 51.02
N GLY A 1001 12.61 41.89 51.82
CA GLY A 1001 12.66 40.43 51.67
C GLY A 1001 11.32 39.73 51.96
N ASN A 1002 10.59 40.19 52.99
CA ASN A 1002 9.45 39.45 53.56
C ASN A 1002 8.07 39.70 52.91
N GLY A 1003 7.91 40.73 52.06
CA GLY A 1003 6.64 41.07 51.41
C GLY A 1003 6.40 40.48 50.02
N LEU A 1004 7.27 39.57 49.55
CA LEU A 1004 7.16 38.98 48.21
C LEU A 1004 6.37 37.67 48.25
N LYS A 1005 5.26 37.61 47.52
CA LYS A 1005 4.55 36.36 47.22
C LYS A 1005 4.82 36.00 45.76
N LEU A 1006 5.74 35.07 45.55
CA LEU A 1006 5.96 34.43 44.25
C LEU A 1006 5.43 32.99 44.36
N ALA A 1007 4.42 32.66 43.54
CA ALA A 1007 3.88 31.32 43.43
C ALA A 1007 3.88 30.90 41.96
N MET A 1008 4.63 29.84 41.66
CA MET A 1008 4.57 29.15 40.38
C MET A 1008 4.14 27.71 40.61
N SER A 1009 3.20 27.23 39.82
CA SER A 1009 2.79 25.83 39.81
C SER A 1009 2.69 25.34 38.38
N ASN A 1010 3.38 24.22 38.12
CA ASN A 1010 3.22 23.41 36.93
C ASN A 1010 3.02 21.96 37.38
N LYS A 1011 1.80 21.43 37.25
CA LYS A 1011 1.52 20.03 37.52
C LYS A 1011 1.56 19.26 36.20
N ALA A 1012 2.52 18.33 36.10
CA ALA A 1012 2.76 17.47 34.93
C ALA A 1012 1.51 16.69 34.44
N GLY A 1013 0.51 16.47 35.30
CA GLY A 1013 -0.72 15.77 34.96
C GLY A 1013 -1.87 16.65 34.43
N SER A 1014 -1.83 17.97 34.62
CA SER A 1014 -3.00 18.84 34.35
C SER A 1014 -2.78 19.92 33.29
N TRP A 1015 -1.57 20.08 32.74
CA TRP A 1015 -1.28 21.09 31.70
C TRP A 1015 -1.79 22.51 32.08
N GLU A 1016 -1.71 22.84 33.36
CA GLU A 1016 -2.10 24.14 33.93
C GLU A 1016 -0.83 24.85 34.41
N TYR A 1017 -0.52 25.99 33.79
CA TYR A 1017 0.57 26.87 34.19
C TYR A 1017 -0.01 28.06 34.92
N LYS A 1018 0.34 28.18 36.21
CA LYS A 1018 -0.05 29.32 37.05
C LYS A 1018 1.20 30.00 37.56
N PHE A 1019 1.27 31.29 37.31
CA PHE A 1019 2.27 32.21 37.82
C PHE A 1019 1.55 33.37 38.49
N GLU A 1020 1.92 33.65 39.73
CA GLU A 1020 1.49 34.85 40.46
C GLU A 1020 2.72 35.44 41.14
N ALA A 1021 3.03 36.68 40.80
CA ALA A 1021 4.01 37.49 41.50
C ALA A 1021 3.28 38.71 42.04
N SER A 1022 3.23 38.85 43.36
CA SER A 1022 2.74 40.07 44.00
C SER A 1022 3.75 40.61 45.00
N LYS A 1023 3.95 41.91 44.93
CA LYS A 1023 4.80 42.67 45.82
C LYS A 1023 4.00 43.77 46.47
N GLU A 1024 3.84 43.67 47.77
CA GLU A 1024 3.21 44.72 48.58
C GLU A 1024 4.29 45.36 49.44
N ILE A 1025 4.54 46.66 49.23
CA ILE A 1025 5.38 47.45 50.12
C ILE A 1025 4.46 47.93 51.26
N PRO A 1026 4.77 47.58 52.53
CA PRO A 1026 3.90 47.89 53.66
C PRO A 1026 3.66 49.39 53.79
N VAL A 1027 2.45 49.76 54.18
CA VAL A 1027 2.04 51.15 54.37
C VAL A 1027 2.88 51.79 55.49
N LEU A 1028 3.70 52.77 55.13
CA LEU A 1028 4.53 53.54 56.06
C LEU A 1028 3.65 54.57 56.77
N ARG A 1029 3.70 54.61 58.12
CA ARG A 1029 2.93 55.52 58.97
C ARG A 1029 3.83 56.54 59.68
N PHE A 1030 3.41 57.80 59.73
CA PHE A 1030 4.09 58.87 60.46
C PHE A 1030 3.10 59.62 61.38
N PRO A 1031 3.46 59.93 62.65
CA PRO A 1031 4.76 59.77 63.33
C PRO A 1031 4.94 58.39 64.01
N VAL A 1032 6.19 57.97 64.19
CA VAL A 1032 6.60 56.68 64.80
C VAL A 1032 6.96 56.92 66.27
N PRO A 1033 6.62 56.04 67.25
CA PRO A 1033 5.98 54.70 67.18
C PRO A 1033 4.42 54.69 67.17
N ASP A 1034 3.82 53.52 66.90
CA ASP A 1034 2.35 53.30 66.79
C ASP A 1034 1.52 53.87 67.95
N ALA A 1035 2.08 53.91 69.17
CA ALA A 1035 1.44 54.53 70.33
C ALA A 1035 1.20 56.04 70.14
N VAL A 1036 2.11 56.73 69.42
CA VAL A 1036 2.01 58.15 69.08
C VAL A 1036 1.12 58.33 67.85
N TYR A 1037 1.21 57.44 66.85
CA TYR A 1037 0.31 57.49 65.69
C TYR A 1037 -1.17 57.39 66.09
N ASN A 1038 -1.49 56.49 67.03
CA ASN A 1038 -2.84 56.25 67.51
C ASN A 1038 -3.31 57.24 68.59
N ASP A 1039 -2.45 58.15 69.06
CA ASP A 1039 -2.83 59.18 70.02
C ASP A 1039 -3.88 60.13 69.41
N PRO A 1040 -5.00 60.41 70.10
CA PRO A 1040 -6.00 61.39 69.68
C PRO A 1040 -5.48 62.82 69.52
N ASN A 1041 -4.31 63.15 70.07
CA ASN A 1041 -3.71 64.49 70.05
C ASN A 1041 -2.57 64.65 69.04
N THR A 1042 -2.33 63.66 68.18
CA THR A 1042 -1.25 63.75 67.18
C THR A 1042 -1.61 64.74 66.07
N PRO A 1043 -0.81 65.79 65.81
CA PRO A 1043 -1.20 66.91 64.95
C PRO A 1043 -1.25 66.56 63.46
N PHE A 1044 -0.46 65.58 63.02
CA PHE A 1044 -0.31 65.21 61.61
C PHE A 1044 -0.11 63.70 61.50
N LYS A 1045 -0.91 63.05 60.65
CA LYS A 1045 -0.82 61.61 60.34
C LYS A 1045 -0.69 61.43 58.83
N LEU A 1046 0.32 60.68 58.39
CA LEU A 1046 0.52 60.33 56.99
C LEU A 1046 0.66 58.81 56.86
N GLU A 1047 -0.03 58.25 55.87
CA GLU A 1047 0.11 56.86 55.43
C GLU A 1047 0.40 56.83 53.92
N ALA A 1048 1.40 56.05 53.49
CA ALA A 1048 1.67 55.82 52.07
C ALA A 1048 2.07 54.36 51.82
N GLY A 1049 1.59 53.77 50.74
CA GLY A 1049 1.90 52.38 50.36
C GLY A 1049 1.92 52.17 48.85
N LEU A 1050 2.65 51.15 48.42
CA LEU A 1050 2.76 50.74 47.02
C LEU A 1050 2.40 49.25 46.89
N THR A 1051 1.56 48.93 45.93
CA THR A 1051 1.21 47.56 45.57
C THR A 1051 1.56 47.32 44.11
N LEU A 1052 2.19 46.19 43.84
CA LEU A 1052 2.52 45.74 42.49
C LEU A 1052 2.15 44.26 42.39
N GLY A 1053 1.70 43.82 41.22
CA GLY A 1053 1.62 42.39 40.96
C GLY A 1053 1.37 42.08 39.50
N ALA A 1054 1.72 40.86 39.11
CA ALA A 1054 1.38 40.28 37.83
C ALA A 1054 0.95 38.83 38.04
N TYR A 1055 -0.02 38.38 37.26
CA TYR A 1055 -0.40 36.98 37.20
C TYR A 1055 -0.49 36.52 35.75
N PHE A 1056 -0.25 35.23 35.56
CA PHE A 1056 -0.41 34.53 34.31
C PHE A 1056 -0.98 33.15 34.62
N ASN A 1057 -2.11 32.81 34.02
CA ASN A 1057 -2.73 31.51 34.16
C ASN A 1057 -3.12 30.99 32.76
N ALA A 1058 -2.38 30.00 32.30
CA ALA A 1058 -2.68 29.26 31.09
C ALA A 1058 -3.22 27.88 31.48
N ALA A 1059 -4.51 27.67 31.26
CA ALA A 1059 -5.13 26.35 31.35
C ALA A 1059 -5.39 25.84 29.92
N LEU A 1060 -4.64 24.81 29.50
CA LEU A 1060 -4.93 24.11 28.25
C LEU A 1060 -6.16 23.21 28.46
N LYS A 1061 -7.36 23.75 28.23
CA LYS A 1061 -8.59 22.95 28.18
C LYS A 1061 -8.85 22.54 26.72
N VAL A 1062 -9.11 21.26 26.47
CA VAL A 1062 -9.61 20.80 25.16
C VAL A 1062 -11.00 21.39 24.96
N THR A 1063 -11.12 22.43 24.14
CA THR A 1063 -12.36 23.14 23.85
C THR A 1063 -12.48 23.41 22.35
N THR A 1064 -13.72 23.54 21.87
CA THR A 1064 -14.04 23.81 20.46
C THR A 1064 -14.23 25.31 20.18
N ASP A 1065 -14.16 26.15 21.22
CA ASP A 1065 -14.29 27.60 21.12
C ASP A 1065 -12.92 28.27 21.26
N ALA A 1066 -12.45 28.91 20.19
CA ALA A 1066 -11.13 29.56 20.15
C ALA A 1066 -10.97 30.70 21.18
N ASN A 1067 -12.08 31.28 21.65
CA ASN A 1067 -12.07 32.35 22.65
C ASN A 1067 -11.90 31.82 24.10
N GLU A 1068 -12.07 30.51 24.33
CA GLU A 1068 -11.83 29.88 25.64
C GLU A 1068 -10.35 29.54 25.88
N LEU A 1069 -9.48 29.74 24.87
CA LEU A 1069 -8.04 29.39 24.92
C LEU A 1069 -7.12 30.57 25.26
N LEU A 1070 -7.64 31.78 25.42
CA LEU A 1070 -6.80 32.93 25.76
C LEU A 1070 -6.27 32.78 27.20
N PRO A 1071 -4.95 32.73 27.43
CA PRO A 1071 -4.39 32.68 28.77
C PRO A 1071 -4.83 33.92 29.53
N SER A 1072 -5.34 33.76 30.76
CA SER A 1072 -5.72 34.91 31.58
C SER A 1072 -4.47 35.47 32.23
N ALA A 1073 -4.08 36.68 31.87
CA ALA A 1073 -2.96 37.36 32.50
C ALA A 1073 -3.27 38.82 32.76
N GLY A 1074 -2.67 39.37 33.80
CA GLY A 1074 -2.81 40.78 34.10
C GLY A 1074 -1.72 41.30 35.01
N GLY A 1075 -1.45 42.60 34.91
CA GLY A 1075 -0.53 43.36 35.74
C GLY A 1075 -1.27 44.46 36.50
N ARG A 1076 -0.80 44.82 37.70
CA ARG A 1076 -1.31 45.93 38.51
C ARG A 1076 -0.17 46.71 39.15
N LEU A 1077 -0.32 48.03 39.20
CA LEU A 1077 0.49 49.00 39.93
C LEU A 1077 -0.47 49.94 40.68
N GLY A 1078 -0.49 49.85 42.00
CA GLY A 1078 -1.41 50.59 42.87
C GLY A 1078 -0.70 51.44 43.90
N PHE A 1079 -1.10 52.71 44.03
CA PHE A 1079 -0.60 53.68 45.00
C PHE A 1079 -1.69 53.98 46.04
N TYR A 1080 -1.33 53.96 47.32
CA TYR A 1080 -2.19 54.36 48.43
C TYR A 1080 -1.57 55.54 49.17
N GLY A 1081 -2.38 56.56 49.45
CA GLY A 1081 -2.00 57.69 50.29
C GLY A 1081 -3.15 58.16 51.16
N ARG A 1082 -2.90 58.34 52.47
CA ARG A 1082 -3.85 58.96 53.40
C ARG A 1082 -3.17 60.02 54.23
N LEU A 1083 -3.81 61.18 54.31
CA LEU A 1083 -3.33 62.34 55.04
C LEU A 1083 -4.41 62.76 56.05
N SER A 1084 -4.05 62.89 57.33
CA SER A 1084 -4.92 63.45 58.36
C SER A 1084 -4.24 64.63 59.07
N VAL A 1085 -4.88 65.79 59.04
CA VAL A 1085 -4.35 67.04 59.65
C VAL A 1085 -5.30 67.50 60.75
N MET A 1086 -4.78 67.71 61.95
CA MET A 1086 -5.57 68.23 63.07
C MET A 1086 -6.07 69.64 62.77
N CYS A 1087 -7.38 69.86 62.88
CA CYS A 1087 -8.01 71.16 62.73
C CYS A 1087 -8.23 71.85 64.09
N VAL A 1088 -8.68 71.10 65.10
CA VAL A 1088 -8.94 71.61 66.47
C VAL A 1088 -8.89 70.46 67.49
N SER A 1089 -8.36 70.71 68.69
CA SER A 1089 -8.39 69.77 69.84
C SER A 1089 -9.00 70.44 71.07
N LEU A 1090 -9.98 69.77 71.70
CA LEU A 1090 -10.66 70.19 72.94
C LEU A 1090 -10.48 69.12 74.03
N SER A 1091 -9.24 68.94 74.51
CA SER A 1091 -8.79 68.07 75.62
C SER A 1091 -9.13 66.56 75.56
N ALA A 1092 -10.37 66.19 75.25
CA ALA A 1092 -10.88 64.82 75.13
C ALA A 1092 -11.42 64.52 73.71
N ALA A 1093 -11.61 65.52 72.84
CA ALA A 1093 -12.12 65.35 71.46
C ALA A 1093 -11.28 66.16 70.45
N THR A 1094 -10.79 65.50 69.40
CA THR A 1094 -9.97 66.08 68.33
C THR A 1094 -10.65 65.92 66.98
N VAL A 1095 -10.65 66.98 66.17
CA VAL A 1095 -11.18 66.98 64.80
C VAL A 1095 -10.02 66.98 63.79
N TYR A 1096 -10.01 66.00 62.91
CA TYR A 1096 -9.06 65.84 61.80
C TYR A 1096 -9.75 66.12 60.46
N ALA A 1097 -9.09 66.86 59.57
CA ALA A 1097 -9.39 66.83 58.14
C ALA A 1097 -8.62 65.66 57.52
N ILE A 1098 -9.31 64.85 56.72
CA ILE A 1098 -8.74 63.64 56.09
C ILE A 1098 -8.82 63.77 54.58
N GLY A 1099 -7.72 63.52 53.89
CA GLY A 1099 -7.67 63.23 52.46
C GLY A 1099 -7.18 61.80 52.25
N GLN A 1100 -7.81 61.07 51.33
CA GLN A 1100 -7.37 59.74 50.93
C GLN A 1100 -7.39 59.62 49.40
N VAL A 1101 -6.35 59.00 48.85
CA VAL A 1101 -6.24 58.66 47.43
C VAL A 1101 -5.78 57.22 47.26
N ASN A 1102 -6.48 56.47 46.41
CA ASN A 1102 -6.05 55.19 45.87
C ASN A 1102 -6.00 55.31 44.36
N LEU A 1103 -4.86 54.99 43.74
CA LEU A 1103 -4.67 55.04 42.29
C LEU A 1103 -4.13 53.69 41.82
N ASP A 1104 -4.92 52.93 41.07
CA ASP A 1104 -4.53 51.64 40.51
C ASP A 1104 -4.48 51.72 38.98
N ILE A 1105 -3.32 51.44 38.40
CA ILE A 1105 -3.13 51.18 36.98
C ILE A 1105 -3.07 49.66 36.82
N ALA A 1106 -3.93 49.08 36.00
CA ALA A 1106 -3.94 47.63 35.79
C ALA A 1106 -4.24 47.28 34.34
N ALA A 1107 -3.73 46.18 33.82
CA ALA A 1107 -4.12 45.64 32.53
C ALA A 1107 -4.43 44.15 32.66
N ASP A 1108 -5.41 43.67 31.92
CA ASP A 1108 -5.73 42.24 31.79
C ASP A 1108 -5.96 41.90 30.31
N THR A 1109 -5.51 40.73 29.88
CA THR A 1109 -5.85 40.06 28.61
C THR A 1109 -7.32 40.19 28.16
N LYS A 1110 -8.30 40.27 29.06
CA LYS A 1110 -9.73 40.37 28.72
C LYS A 1110 -10.26 41.80 28.56
N ILE A 1111 -9.77 42.74 29.38
CA ILE A 1111 -10.32 44.11 29.50
C ILE A 1111 -9.38 45.16 28.87
N GLY A 1112 -8.09 44.82 28.73
CA GLY A 1112 -7.02 45.74 28.35
C GLY A 1112 -6.58 46.63 29.51
N PRO A 1113 -5.87 47.74 29.24
CA PRO A 1113 -5.46 48.68 30.27
C PRO A 1113 -6.66 49.37 30.92
N SER A 1114 -6.56 49.58 32.23
CA SER A 1114 -7.57 50.17 33.09
C SER A 1114 -6.93 51.07 34.14
N LEU A 1115 -7.64 52.13 34.51
CA LEU A 1115 -7.26 53.10 35.50
C LEU A 1115 -8.39 53.23 36.52
N ARG A 1116 -8.10 52.95 37.79
CA ARG A 1116 -9.00 53.18 38.91
C ARG A 1116 -8.41 54.27 39.80
N MET A 1117 -9.17 55.33 40.05
CA MET A 1117 -8.77 56.39 40.96
C MET A 1117 -9.91 56.66 41.94
N LYS A 1118 -9.66 56.43 43.23
CA LYS A 1118 -10.58 56.74 44.32
C LYS A 1118 -9.98 57.87 45.16
N PHE A 1119 -10.64 59.01 45.17
CA PHE A 1119 -10.23 60.17 45.97
C PHE A 1119 -11.37 60.59 46.89
N GLY A 1120 -11.07 60.82 48.16
CA GLY A 1120 -12.04 61.25 49.16
C GLY A 1120 -11.46 62.28 50.11
N PHE A 1121 -12.30 63.22 50.52
CA PHE A 1121 -12.00 64.20 51.56
C PHE A 1121 -13.08 64.15 52.63
N GLY A 1122 -12.68 64.33 53.88
CA GLY A 1122 -13.56 64.13 55.00
C GLY A 1122 -13.08 64.77 56.28
N ALA A 1123 -13.88 64.57 57.32
CA ALA A 1123 -13.50 64.91 58.68
C ALA A 1123 -13.67 63.69 59.59
N GLN A 1124 -12.74 63.51 60.52
CA GLN A 1124 -12.84 62.51 61.56
C GLN A 1124 -12.78 63.19 62.92
N ILE A 1125 -13.75 62.88 63.78
CA ILE A 1125 -13.72 63.26 65.18
C ILE A 1125 -13.24 62.04 65.96
N VAL A 1126 -12.22 62.20 66.79
CA VAL A 1126 -11.70 61.14 67.66
C VAL A 1126 -11.82 61.63 69.10
N VAL A 1127 -12.50 60.85 69.94
CA VAL A 1127 -12.68 61.12 71.36
C VAL A 1127 -12.01 60.01 72.16
N GLY A 1128 -10.98 60.35 72.92
CA GLY A 1128 -10.30 59.42 73.82
C GLY A 1128 -10.87 59.53 75.22
N LEU A 1129 -11.59 58.51 75.71
CA LEU A 1129 -12.12 58.50 77.08
C LEU A 1129 -11.08 57.88 78.04
N PRO A 1130 -10.65 58.57 79.12
CA PRO A 1130 -9.50 58.17 79.95
C PRO A 1130 -9.55 56.79 80.61
N VAL A 1131 -10.70 56.10 80.66
CA VAL A 1131 -10.85 54.81 81.37
C VAL A 1131 -11.70 53.77 80.61
N VAL A 1132 -12.34 54.09 79.48
CA VAL A 1132 -13.34 53.18 78.88
C VAL A 1132 -13.19 52.93 77.37
N GLY A 1133 -12.42 53.72 76.61
CA GLY A 1133 -12.06 53.40 75.22
C GLY A 1133 -12.19 54.57 74.23
N ASN A 1134 -11.99 54.32 72.93
CA ASN A 1134 -11.95 55.33 71.88
C ASN A 1134 -13.25 55.34 71.06
N VAL A 1135 -13.82 56.53 70.83
CA VAL A 1135 -14.95 56.71 69.90
C VAL A 1135 -14.50 57.60 68.76
N SER A 1136 -14.71 57.14 67.52
CA SER A 1136 -14.45 57.94 66.34
C SER A 1136 -15.67 58.03 65.42
N MET A 1137 -15.88 59.20 64.85
CA MET A 1137 -16.86 59.44 63.79
C MET A 1137 -16.13 59.93 62.56
N LEU A 1138 -16.21 59.18 61.48
CA LEU A 1138 -15.63 59.49 60.19
C LEU A 1138 -16.74 59.88 59.21
N PHE A 1139 -16.58 61.01 58.54
CA PHE A 1139 -17.41 61.41 57.41
C PHE A 1139 -16.50 61.70 56.22
N VAL A 1140 -16.68 61.01 55.10
CA VAL A 1140 -15.89 61.17 53.88
C VAL A 1140 -16.83 61.30 52.70
N VAL A 1141 -16.58 62.28 51.84
CA VAL A 1141 -17.21 62.40 50.52
C VAL A 1141 -16.12 62.28 49.48
N GLY A 1142 -16.38 61.54 48.41
CA GLY A 1142 -15.38 61.28 47.39
C GLY A 1142 -15.95 60.92 46.05
N ILE A 1143 -15.03 60.80 45.10
CA ILE A 1143 -15.30 60.36 43.73
C ILE A 1143 -14.37 59.18 43.44
N GLU A 1144 -14.93 58.15 42.85
CA GLU A 1144 -14.24 57.00 42.31
C GLU A 1144 -14.44 56.98 40.79
N LEU A 1145 -13.34 57.10 40.06
CA LEU A 1145 -13.27 57.01 38.61
C LEU A 1145 -12.71 55.64 38.22
N TYR A 1146 -13.37 54.96 37.30
CA TYR A 1146 -12.87 53.75 36.66
C TYR A 1146 -12.94 53.92 35.14
N VAL A 1147 -11.80 53.81 34.46
CA VAL A 1147 -11.69 53.91 33.00
C VAL A 1147 -11.06 52.64 32.48
N ALA A 1148 -11.67 52.02 31.49
CA ALA A 1148 -11.14 50.88 30.74
C ALA A 1148 -11.55 51.02 29.26
N SER A 1149 -11.00 50.17 28.39
CA SER A 1149 -11.39 50.19 26.98
C SER A 1149 -12.90 50.03 26.81
N GLY A 1150 -13.55 51.06 26.26
CA GLY A 1150 -15.00 51.09 26.06
C GLY A 1150 -15.85 51.29 27.31
N ILE A 1151 -15.27 51.51 28.50
CA ILE A 1151 -16.01 51.71 29.75
C ILE A 1151 -15.48 52.93 30.51
N VAL A 1152 -16.37 53.86 30.86
CA VAL A 1152 -16.06 54.98 31.77
C VAL A 1152 -17.11 55.00 32.87
N GLU A 1153 -16.68 54.81 34.12
CA GLU A 1153 -17.54 54.85 35.30
C GLU A 1153 -17.08 55.94 36.26
N VAL A 1154 -18.02 56.78 36.67
CA VAL A 1154 -17.82 57.80 37.70
C VAL A 1154 -18.80 57.53 38.82
N THR A 1155 -18.28 57.28 40.01
CA THR A 1155 -19.06 56.99 41.22
C THR A 1155 -18.78 58.07 42.25
N ALA A 1156 -19.76 58.89 42.59
CA ALA A 1156 -19.70 59.73 43.77
C ALA A 1156 -20.13 58.91 44.98
N PHE A 1157 -19.38 58.97 46.08
CA PHE A 1157 -19.73 58.26 47.31
C PHE A 1157 -19.65 59.19 48.52
N MET A 1158 -20.46 58.88 49.51
CA MET A 1158 -20.48 59.50 50.82
C MET A 1158 -20.50 58.38 51.86
N LEU A 1159 -19.49 58.36 52.72
CA LEU A 1159 -19.31 57.40 53.78
C LEU A 1159 -19.44 58.10 55.13
N PHE A 1160 -20.31 57.60 55.97
CA PHE A 1160 -20.38 57.93 57.39
C PHE A 1160 -20.09 56.68 58.20
N GLN A 1161 -19.07 56.70 59.03
CA GLN A 1161 -18.68 55.57 59.85
C GLN A 1161 -18.49 56.02 61.30
N GLY A 1162 -19.33 55.50 62.20
CA GLY A 1162 -19.14 55.61 63.64
C GLY A 1162 -18.46 54.35 64.15
N HIS A 1163 -17.32 54.46 64.82
CA HIS A 1163 -16.62 53.35 65.44
C HIS A 1163 -16.41 53.64 66.92
N ALA A 1164 -16.83 52.72 67.79
CA ALA A 1164 -16.60 52.80 69.22
C ALA A 1164 -15.91 51.53 69.70
N GLU A 1165 -14.79 51.71 70.38
CA GLU A 1165 -14.00 50.66 71.02
C GLU A 1165 -14.12 50.83 72.53
N ILE A 1166 -14.56 49.79 73.24
CA ILE A 1166 -14.77 49.79 74.69
C ILE A 1166 -13.91 48.71 75.34
N LEU A 1167 -13.32 49.01 76.51
CA LEU A 1167 -12.43 48.10 77.27
C LEU A 1167 -11.22 47.62 76.45
N ALA A 1168 -10.49 48.55 75.84
CA ALA A 1168 -9.29 48.25 75.04
C ALA A 1168 -9.51 47.19 73.93
N GLY A 1169 -10.70 47.22 73.31
CA GLY A 1169 -11.00 46.40 72.13
C GLY A 1169 -11.82 45.13 72.40
N LEU A 1170 -12.17 44.85 73.66
CA LEU A 1170 -13.01 43.70 74.01
C LEU A 1170 -14.44 43.82 73.46
N ILE A 1171 -14.92 45.05 73.26
CA ILE A 1171 -16.20 45.33 72.60
C ILE A 1171 -15.95 46.40 71.53
N ALA A 1172 -16.25 46.09 70.28
CA ALA A 1172 -16.16 47.01 69.16
C ALA A 1172 -17.53 47.11 68.48
N ILE A 1173 -18.01 48.34 68.29
CA ILE A 1173 -19.25 48.63 67.55
C ILE A 1173 -18.90 49.56 66.41
N THR A 1174 -19.19 49.14 65.18
CA THR A 1174 -19.03 49.96 63.98
C THR A 1174 -20.35 50.08 63.25
N ILE A 1175 -20.81 51.31 63.06
CA ILE A 1175 -21.96 51.63 62.21
C ILE A 1175 -21.43 52.31 60.97
N THR A 1176 -21.80 51.80 59.80
CA THR A 1176 -21.37 52.33 58.52
C THR A 1176 -22.59 52.65 57.66
N ILE A 1177 -22.67 53.86 57.15
CA ILE A 1177 -23.68 54.28 56.17
C ILE A 1177 -22.93 54.77 54.95
N GLU A 1178 -23.11 54.12 53.83
CA GLU A 1178 -22.50 54.53 52.56
C GLU A 1178 -23.61 54.82 51.55
N ALA A 1179 -23.60 56.02 50.97
CA ALA A 1179 -24.46 56.38 49.85
C ALA A 1179 -23.57 56.61 48.62
N MET A 1180 -23.94 56.02 47.50
CA MET A 1180 -23.16 56.07 46.26
C MET A 1180 -24.07 56.26 45.05
N GLY A 1181 -23.67 57.18 44.17
CA GLY A 1181 -24.30 57.44 42.88
C GLY A 1181 -23.30 57.17 41.77
N LYS A 1182 -23.62 56.25 40.86
CA LYS A 1182 -22.75 55.78 39.78
C LYS A 1182 -23.34 56.15 38.43
N VAL A 1183 -22.52 56.68 37.54
CA VAL A 1183 -22.80 56.84 36.11
C VAL A 1183 -21.80 55.98 35.35
N SER A 1184 -22.27 55.06 34.51
CA SER A 1184 -21.44 54.15 33.70
C SER A 1184 -21.78 54.31 32.23
N LYS A 1185 -20.78 54.68 31.41
CA LYS A 1185 -20.89 54.74 29.95
C LYS A 1185 -20.15 53.56 29.35
N LYS A 1186 -20.87 52.72 28.61
CA LYS A 1186 -20.36 51.50 27.97
C LYS A 1186 -20.50 51.60 26.45
N SER A 1187 -19.42 51.36 25.73
CA SER A 1187 -19.39 51.23 24.27
C SER A 1187 -19.80 49.82 23.89
N LEU A 1188 -20.85 49.68 23.10
CA LEU A 1188 -21.40 48.40 22.64
C LEU A 1188 -21.28 48.29 21.12
N PRO A 1189 -21.27 47.07 20.54
CA PRO A 1189 -21.37 46.91 19.10
C PRO A 1189 -22.69 47.55 18.61
N GLY A 1190 -22.60 48.71 17.95
CA GLY A 1190 -23.74 49.45 17.42
C GLY A 1190 -24.18 50.73 18.18
N GLY A 1191 -23.49 51.17 19.24
CA GLY A 1191 -23.83 52.43 19.94
C GLY A 1191 -23.17 52.59 21.33
N SER A 1192 -23.58 53.60 22.10
CA SER A 1192 -23.08 53.84 23.47
C SER A 1192 -24.22 53.89 24.48
N ARG A 1193 -24.20 53.00 25.48
CA ARG A 1193 -25.20 52.94 26.55
C ARG A 1193 -24.71 53.66 27.80
N THR A 1194 -25.59 54.44 28.44
CA THR A 1194 -25.31 55.08 29.73
C THR A 1194 -26.31 54.59 30.78
N ASP A 1195 -25.78 54.00 31.85
CA ASP A 1195 -26.52 53.53 33.01
C ASP A 1195 -26.27 54.46 34.20
N LEU A 1196 -27.32 54.73 34.98
CA LEU A 1196 -27.22 55.43 36.26
C LEU A 1196 -27.73 54.50 37.37
N ALA A 1197 -26.92 54.34 38.40
CA ALA A 1197 -27.27 53.55 39.57
C ALA A 1197 -27.11 54.39 40.84
N CYS A 1198 -28.03 54.23 41.79
CA CYS A 1198 -27.90 54.76 43.14
C CYS A 1198 -27.96 53.59 44.10
N GLN A 1199 -27.05 53.58 45.08
CA GLN A 1199 -27.00 52.56 46.11
C GLN A 1199 -26.79 53.19 47.47
N VAL A 1200 -27.53 52.71 48.46
CA VAL A 1200 -27.31 53.04 49.87
C VAL A 1200 -27.08 51.74 50.61
N SER A 1201 -26.00 51.71 51.38
CA SER A 1201 -25.57 50.58 52.18
C SER A 1201 -25.60 50.99 53.65
N PHE A 1202 -26.27 50.21 54.48
CA PHE A 1202 -26.21 50.33 55.93
C PHE A 1202 -25.56 49.07 56.51
N GLY A 1203 -24.46 49.25 57.24
CA GLY A 1203 -23.74 48.20 57.94
C GLY A 1203 -23.74 48.43 59.44
N LEU A 1204 -23.94 47.36 60.19
CA LEU A 1204 -23.71 47.31 61.63
C LEU A 1204 -22.82 46.11 61.94
N ASP A 1205 -21.69 46.38 62.57
CA ASP A 1205 -20.76 45.38 63.07
C ASP A 1205 -20.63 45.54 64.59
N ILE A 1206 -21.00 44.51 65.34
CA ILE A 1206 -20.85 44.42 66.79
C ILE A 1206 -20.02 43.18 67.07
N SER A 1207 -18.79 43.40 67.53
CA SER A 1207 -17.87 42.36 67.96
C SER A 1207 -17.69 42.43 69.47
N ILE A 1208 -18.10 41.37 70.17
CA ILE A 1208 -17.83 41.15 71.59
C ILE A 1208 -16.89 39.96 71.69
N PHE A 1209 -15.69 40.19 72.22
CA PHE A 1209 -14.62 39.21 72.31
C PHE A 1209 -15.12 37.86 72.87
N LEU A 1210 -14.98 36.80 72.07
CA LEU A 1210 -15.33 35.40 72.35
C LEU A 1210 -16.82 35.07 72.57
N VAL A 1211 -17.73 36.03 72.49
CA VAL A 1211 -19.14 35.81 72.88
C VAL A 1211 -20.08 35.96 71.68
N ILE A 1212 -20.04 37.08 70.98
CA ILE A 1212 -20.99 37.41 69.90
C ILE A 1212 -20.27 38.24 68.83
N ASN A 1213 -20.45 37.87 67.56
CA ASN A 1213 -20.14 38.72 66.42
C ASN A 1213 -21.43 38.86 65.59
N ILE A 1214 -22.01 40.07 65.59
CA ILE A 1214 -23.17 40.41 64.76
C ILE A 1214 -22.69 41.41 63.73
N SER A 1215 -22.47 40.93 62.52
CA SER A 1215 -22.16 41.78 61.37
C SER A 1215 -23.25 41.57 60.34
N PHE A 1216 -23.97 42.63 59.99
CA PHE A 1216 -24.88 42.61 58.86
C PHE A 1216 -24.76 43.90 58.07
N VAL A 1217 -24.92 43.76 56.76
CA VAL A 1217 -24.98 44.88 55.84
C VAL A 1217 -26.22 44.69 54.97
N ILE A 1218 -27.03 45.73 54.88
CA ILE A 1218 -28.18 45.78 53.99
C ILE A 1218 -27.87 46.80 52.91
N HIS A 1219 -28.05 46.38 51.66
CA HIS A 1219 -27.87 47.22 50.50
C HIS A 1219 -29.23 47.46 49.83
N TRP A 1220 -29.46 48.69 49.43
CA TRP A 1220 -30.58 49.05 48.56
C TRP A 1220 -30.02 49.72 47.32
N GLN A 1221 -30.29 49.15 46.14
CA GLN A 1221 -29.78 49.64 44.86
C GLN A 1221 -30.92 49.74 43.85
N GLU A 1222 -30.94 50.84 43.09
CA GLU A 1222 -31.75 50.99 41.89
C GLU A 1222 -30.82 51.35 40.72
N GLU A 1223 -30.96 50.66 39.59
CA GLU A 1223 -30.22 50.91 38.35
C GLU A 1223 -31.20 51.15 37.20
N ARG A 1224 -30.95 52.20 36.42
CA ARG A 1224 -31.72 52.51 35.21
C ARG A 1224 -30.81 52.91 34.07
N GLN A 1225 -31.16 52.45 32.87
CA GLN A 1225 -30.60 53.00 31.64
C GLN A 1225 -31.17 54.41 31.43
N ILE A 1226 -30.30 55.40 31.27
CA ILE A 1226 -30.68 56.80 31.10
C ILE A 1226 -30.39 57.34 29.70
N ALA A 1227 -29.54 56.65 28.91
CA ALA A 1227 -29.33 56.91 27.48
C ALA A 1227 -28.83 55.64 26.76
N GLY A 1228 -29.10 55.51 25.46
CA GLY A 1228 -28.73 54.37 24.62
C GLY A 1228 -28.40 54.79 23.20
#